data_AF-A0A8C6G863-F1
#
_entry.id   AF-A0A8C6G863-F1
#
_cell.length_a   1.000
_cell.length_b   1.000
_cell.length_c   1.000
_cell.angle_alpha   90.00
_cell.angle_beta   90.00
_cell.angle_gamma   90.00
#
_symmetry.space_group_name_H-M   'P 1'
#
loop_
_entity.id
_entity.type
_entity.pdbx_description
1 polymer ?
#
loop_
_entity_poly.entity_id
_entity_poly.type
_entity_poly.pdbx_seq_one_letter_code
_entity_poly.pdbx_strand_id
1 'polypeptide(L)'
;MMSGRDQEPSRYYVGIDVGTGSVRAALVDQRGLLLAFAEQPIKKWEPQFNHHEQSSEDIWAACCLVTKEVVQGIDAHRIRGLGFDATCSLVVLDKEFHPLPVNHEGDSSRNVIMWLDHRAVSQVHRINETKHRVLQYVGGVMSVEMQAPKLLWLKENLREICWDKAGHFFDLPDFLSWKATGVTARSLCSLVCKWTYSAEKGWDDSFWKMIGLEDLIDDNYSKIGNLVLLPGAALGIGLTPEAARELGLPSGIAVAASLIDAHAGGLGVIGADVRGHGLTCEGQPVTSRLAVICGTSSCHMGIDHMVQGHPAFPELQAKATARCQSIYAYLNSHLDLIKKAQPVGFLTVDLHVWPDFHGNRSPLADLTLKGMVTGLTLSQDLDDLAILYLATVQAIAFGTRFIIETMEAAGHSLSTLFLCGGLSKNPLFVQMHADITGMPVVLSQEVESVLVGAAILGACASGDFTSVQLQTFKTASPCQDVKQLTNGVTMAQVLHQIDVAWFSESWLSRIKDDVGDNWRIKASNLKKVLHGITSYYHEFLGQQISEELIPDLNQITECADPVELGRLLQLILGCAVNCEKKQEHIKNIMTLEESVQHVVMTAIQELMSKEIVISPASDTVGELEQQLKRALEELQEAIAEKEELKQRCQELDMQVTALQDEKNSLVSENEMMNEKLDQLDGSFDDPNTMVAKKYFHVQLQLEQLQEENYRLEAAKDDYRVHCEELEKQLIEFQHRNDELTSLAEETRALKDEIDVLRATSDKANKLESTVEVYRQKLQDLNDLRKQVKSLQETNMMYMHNTVSLEEELKKANAARAQLETYKRQVQDLHTKLSSESKRADTLAFEMKRLEEKHETLLKEKERLIEQRDTLKETNEELRCSKAQQDHLNQADASATKSYENLAAEIMPVEYREVFIRLQHENKMLRLQQEGTENERIEQLQEQLEQKHRKMNELETEQRLSKERIGELQQQIEDLQKSLQEQGSKSEGESSSKLKQKLEAHMEKLTEVHEELQKKQELIEDLQPDISQNAQKISELEAALQKKDEDMKAMEERYKMYLEKARNVIKTLDPKLNPASAEIMLLRKQLAEKERRIEILESECKVAKLRDYEEKLIVSAWYNKSLAFQKLGMESRLVSGASACKDSVAAAPARSFLAQQRHITNTRRNLSVKVPAAASD
;
A
#
# COMPACT_ATOMS: atom_id res chain seq x y z
N MET A 1 -26.97 -38.97 -14.60
CA MET A 1 -28.31 -38.99 -15.25
C MET A 1 -28.51 -37.69 -16.00
N MET A 2 -29.28 -37.67 -17.09
CA MET A 2 -29.56 -36.48 -17.90
C MET A 2 -31.07 -36.39 -18.15
N SER A 3 -31.75 -35.43 -17.51
CA SER A 3 -33.19 -35.18 -17.67
C SER A 3 -33.58 -33.87 -16.95
N GLY A 4 -33.25 -32.71 -17.52
CA GLY A 4 -33.50 -31.41 -16.84
C GLY A 4 -33.00 -30.15 -17.55
N ARG A 5 -32.64 -30.21 -18.82
CA ARG A 5 -32.50 -29.04 -19.70
C ARG A 5 -33.70 -29.07 -20.67
N ASP A 6 -34.22 -27.89 -21.00
CA ASP A 6 -35.43 -27.60 -21.82
C ASP A 6 -36.67 -27.12 -21.03
N GLN A 7 -36.44 -26.15 -20.13
CA GLN A 7 -37.43 -25.12 -19.79
C GLN A 7 -36.75 -23.75 -19.98
N GLU A 8 -37.42 -22.80 -20.62
CA GLU A 8 -36.94 -21.42 -20.68
C GLU A 8 -36.90 -20.80 -19.27
N PRO A 9 -35.91 -19.95 -18.94
CA PRO A 9 -35.91 -19.23 -17.68
C PRO A 9 -37.14 -18.33 -17.54
N SER A 10 -37.79 -18.36 -16.39
CA SER A 10 -38.99 -17.53 -16.13
C SER A 10 -38.67 -16.06 -15.92
N ARG A 11 -37.43 -15.72 -15.54
CA ARG A 11 -37.00 -14.37 -15.14
C ARG A 11 -35.58 -14.09 -15.65
N TYR A 12 -35.36 -12.84 -16.03
CA TYR A 12 -34.07 -12.29 -16.49
C TYR A 12 -33.74 -10.99 -15.76
N TYR A 13 -32.45 -10.69 -15.68
CA TYR A 13 -31.88 -9.50 -15.05
C TYR A 13 -30.85 -8.87 -16.00
N VAL A 14 -30.73 -7.55 -15.98
CA VAL A 14 -29.75 -6.84 -16.79
C VAL A 14 -28.68 -6.22 -15.88
N GLY A 15 -27.42 -6.54 -16.14
CA GLY A 15 -26.26 -5.87 -15.55
C GLY A 15 -25.61 -4.94 -16.57
N ILE A 16 -25.18 -3.76 -16.13
CA ILE A 16 -24.47 -2.77 -16.94
C ILE A 16 -23.20 -2.34 -16.20
N ASP A 17 -22.05 -2.49 -16.87
CA ASP A 17 -20.69 -2.19 -16.38
C ASP A 17 -20.12 -1.03 -17.21
N VAL A 18 -19.88 0.12 -16.57
CA VAL A 18 -19.23 1.29 -17.19
C VAL A 18 -17.75 1.34 -16.81
N GLY A 19 -16.96 0.64 -17.63
CA GLY A 19 -15.51 0.57 -17.51
C GLY A 19 -14.77 1.81 -18.01
N THR A 20 -13.44 1.72 -18.06
CA THR A 20 -12.56 2.86 -18.40
C THR A 20 -12.64 3.30 -19.88
N GLY A 21 -13.01 2.41 -20.82
CA GLY A 21 -13.03 2.69 -22.27
C GLY A 21 -14.30 2.26 -23.01
N SER A 22 -15.18 1.50 -22.37
CA SER A 22 -16.44 1.00 -22.95
C SER A 22 -17.49 0.82 -21.86
N VAL A 23 -18.76 0.95 -22.25
CA VAL A 23 -19.89 0.39 -21.52
C VAL A 23 -20.15 -1.02 -22.03
N ARG A 24 -20.39 -1.95 -21.12
CA ARG A 24 -20.83 -3.31 -21.41
C ARG A 24 -22.18 -3.58 -20.75
N ALA A 25 -22.99 -4.44 -21.34
CA ALA A 25 -24.20 -4.97 -20.72
C ALA A 25 -24.29 -6.48 -20.91
N ALA A 26 -24.98 -7.15 -19.99
CA ALA A 26 -25.35 -8.55 -20.12
C ALA A 26 -26.81 -8.77 -19.72
N LEU A 27 -27.48 -9.67 -20.44
CA LEU A 27 -28.71 -10.30 -19.99
C LEU A 27 -28.35 -11.61 -19.27
N VAL A 28 -28.78 -11.75 -18.02
CA VAL A 28 -28.46 -12.88 -17.15
C VAL A 28 -29.75 -13.55 -16.68
N ASP A 29 -29.77 -14.88 -16.62
CA ASP A 29 -30.92 -15.65 -16.18
C ASP A 29 -30.98 -15.85 -14.64
N GLN A 30 -32.11 -16.35 -14.15
CA GLN A 30 -32.33 -16.68 -12.72
C GLN A 30 -31.41 -17.76 -12.12
N ARG A 31 -30.42 -18.27 -12.87
CA ARG A 31 -29.37 -19.20 -12.40
C ARG A 31 -27.97 -18.56 -12.46
N GLY A 32 -27.87 -17.31 -12.89
CA GLY A 32 -26.60 -16.59 -13.09
C GLY A 32 -25.94 -16.83 -14.45
N LEU A 33 -26.60 -17.49 -15.41
CA LEU A 33 -26.03 -17.75 -16.73
C LEU A 33 -26.20 -16.54 -17.65
N LEU A 34 -25.13 -16.15 -18.35
CA LEU A 34 -25.17 -15.09 -19.36
C LEU A 34 -25.84 -15.60 -20.65
N LEU A 35 -26.81 -14.85 -21.15
CA LEU A 35 -27.58 -15.19 -22.36
C LEU A 35 -27.25 -14.29 -23.55
N ALA A 36 -26.97 -13.02 -23.30
CA ALA A 36 -26.57 -12.02 -24.29
C ALA A 36 -25.57 -11.04 -23.68
N PHE A 37 -24.69 -10.50 -24.50
CA PHE A 37 -23.65 -9.53 -24.16
C PHE A 37 -23.54 -8.50 -25.27
N ALA A 38 -23.32 -7.23 -24.91
CA ALA A 38 -23.02 -6.15 -25.86
C ALA A 38 -22.01 -5.17 -25.26
N GLU A 39 -21.22 -4.52 -26.12
CA GLU A 39 -20.16 -3.58 -25.74
C GLU A 39 -20.16 -2.36 -26.67
N GLN A 40 -20.10 -1.16 -26.10
CA GLN A 40 -20.06 0.11 -26.81
C GLN A 40 -18.91 0.98 -26.28
N PRO A 41 -17.89 1.30 -27.10
CA PRO A 41 -16.84 2.24 -26.72
C PRO A 41 -17.38 3.63 -26.37
N ILE A 42 -16.74 4.28 -25.39
CA ILE A 42 -17.05 5.65 -24.93
C ILE A 42 -15.85 6.59 -25.12
N LYS A 43 -16.14 7.88 -25.27
CA LYS A 43 -15.10 8.91 -25.48
C LYS A 43 -14.32 9.17 -24.19
N LYS A 44 -13.00 9.18 -24.29
CA LYS A 44 -12.08 9.72 -23.28
C LYS A 44 -11.33 10.93 -23.84
N TRP A 45 -11.00 11.89 -22.99
CA TRP A 45 -10.13 13.01 -23.31
C TRP A 45 -8.93 13.05 -22.37
N GLU A 46 -7.77 13.43 -22.90
CA GLU A 46 -6.55 13.70 -22.14
C GLU A 46 -6.03 15.08 -22.57
N PRO A 47 -6.59 16.17 -22.04
CA PRO A 47 -6.21 17.54 -22.45
C PRO A 47 -4.80 17.92 -22.00
N GLN A 48 -4.31 17.29 -20.93
CA GLN A 48 -2.97 17.45 -20.36
C GLN A 48 -2.54 16.10 -19.78
N PHE A 49 -1.24 15.87 -19.66
CA PHE A 49 -0.69 14.67 -19.01
C PHE A 49 -1.31 14.48 -17.61
N ASN A 50 -1.70 13.25 -17.27
CA ASN A 50 -2.39 12.87 -16.03
C ASN A 50 -3.79 13.50 -15.80
N HIS A 51 -4.32 14.32 -16.72
CA HIS A 51 -5.69 14.82 -16.67
C HIS A 51 -6.56 13.98 -17.61
N HIS A 52 -7.60 13.33 -17.09
CA HIS A 52 -8.40 12.36 -17.83
C HIS A 52 -9.89 12.59 -17.61
N GLU A 53 -10.63 12.79 -18.71
CA GLU A 53 -12.02 13.25 -18.68
C GLU A 53 -12.94 12.40 -19.56
N GLN A 54 -14.21 12.37 -19.19
CA GLN A 54 -15.30 11.67 -19.85
C GLN A 54 -16.56 12.55 -19.92
N SER A 55 -17.58 12.07 -20.65
CA SER A 55 -18.88 12.71 -20.79
C SER A 55 -19.98 11.81 -20.24
N SER A 56 -20.76 12.32 -19.29
CA SER A 56 -21.85 11.56 -18.66
C SER A 56 -23.01 11.27 -19.64
N GLU A 57 -23.22 12.14 -20.63
CA GLU A 57 -24.21 11.93 -21.70
C GLU A 57 -23.77 10.87 -22.71
N ASP A 58 -22.49 10.85 -23.08
CA ASP A 58 -21.89 9.83 -23.96
C ASP A 58 -21.96 8.44 -23.31
N ILE A 59 -21.67 8.36 -22.01
CA ILE A 59 -21.81 7.15 -21.20
C ILE A 59 -23.28 6.69 -21.13
N TRP A 60 -24.24 7.58 -20.83
CA TRP A 60 -25.65 7.19 -20.77
C TRP A 60 -26.19 6.73 -22.12
N ALA A 61 -25.79 7.41 -23.21
CA ALA A 61 -26.12 6.99 -24.57
C ALA A 61 -25.56 5.59 -24.89
N ALA A 62 -24.32 5.30 -24.49
CA ALA A 62 -23.72 3.97 -24.65
C ALA A 62 -24.48 2.91 -23.83
N CYS A 63 -24.84 3.18 -22.57
CA CYS A 63 -25.71 2.31 -21.75
C CYS A 63 -27.03 1.99 -22.47
N CYS A 64 -27.67 3.00 -23.05
CA CYS A 64 -28.92 2.86 -23.80
C CYS A 64 -28.79 2.02 -25.07
N LEU A 65 -27.62 2.03 -25.74
CA LEU A 65 -27.35 1.19 -26.90
C LEU A 65 -27.16 -0.28 -26.50
N VAL A 66 -26.22 -0.58 -25.60
CA VAL A 66 -25.92 -1.97 -25.21
C VAL A 66 -27.12 -2.67 -24.53
N THR A 67 -27.93 -1.92 -23.79
CA THR A 67 -29.14 -2.48 -23.16
C THR A 67 -30.16 -2.93 -24.20
N LYS A 68 -30.40 -2.11 -25.24
CA LYS A 68 -31.32 -2.45 -26.34
C LYS A 68 -30.86 -3.66 -27.15
N GLU A 69 -29.55 -3.87 -27.25
CA GLU A 69 -28.96 -5.02 -27.92
C GLU A 69 -29.14 -6.32 -27.10
N VAL A 70 -28.79 -6.33 -25.80
CA VAL A 70 -28.90 -7.57 -24.99
C VAL A 70 -30.33 -8.01 -24.68
N VAL A 71 -31.33 -7.12 -24.79
CA VAL A 71 -32.76 -7.47 -24.63
C VAL A 71 -33.46 -7.78 -25.96
N GLN A 72 -32.75 -7.72 -27.09
CA GLN A 72 -33.38 -7.88 -28.40
C GLN A 72 -33.98 -9.29 -28.58
N GLY A 73 -35.30 -9.33 -28.83
CA GLY A 73 -36.04 -10.59 -29.02
C GLY A 73 -36.53 -11.25 -27.72
N ILE A 74 -36.27 -10.64 -26.56
CA ILE A 74 -36.77 -11.11 -25.26
C ILE A 74 -38.10 -10.40 -24.95
N ASP A 75 -39.02 -11.12 -24.32
CA ASP A 75 -40.21 -10.50 -23.71
C ASP A 75 -39.78 -9.63 -22.52
N ALA A 76 -39.90 -8.31 -22.69
CA ALA A 76 -39.50 -7.32 -21.71
C ALA A 76 -40.20 -7.50 -20.34
N HIS A 77 -41.39 -8.11 -20.29
CA HIS A 77 -42.07 -8.41 -19.01
C HIS A 77 -41.39 -9.50 -18.18
N ARG A 78 -40.48 -10.29 -18.78
CA ARG A 78 -39.64 -11.28 -18.07
C ARG A 78 -38.36 -10.67 -17.51
N ILE A 79 -38.05 -9.41 -17.85
CA ILE A 79 -36.95 -8.65 -17.24
C ILE A 79 -37.44 -8.07 -15.92
N ARG A 80 -36.82 -8.49 -14.81
CA ARG A 80 -37.33 -8.25 -13.45
C ARG A 80 -36.55 -7.20 -12.67
N GLY A 81 -35.29 -6.97 -13.03
CA GLY A 81 -34.49 -5.90 -12.43
C GLY A 81 -33.23 -5.55 -13.22
N LEU A 82 -32.71 -4.37 -12.92
CA LEU A 82 -31.56 -3.73 -13.54
C LEU A 82 -30.55 -3.31 -12.46
N GLY A 83 -29.27 -3.61 -12.66
CA GLY A 83 -28.18 -3.12 -11.81
C GLY A 83 -27.10 -2.42 -12.64
N PHE A 84 -26.50 -1.40 -12.02
CA PHE A 84 -25.41 -0.61 -12.60
C PHE A 84 -24.16 -0.73 -11.73
N ASP A 85 -23.03 -1.01 -12.38
CA ASP A 85 -21.71 -0.76 -11.85
C ASP A 85 -20.90 0.16 -12.78
N ALA A 86 -19.91 0.84 -12.21
CA ALA A 86 -19.00 1.71 -12.96
C ALA A 86 -17.68 1.94 -12.25
N THR A 87 -16.68 2.42 -13.00
CA THR A 87 -15.47 3.00 -12.41
C THR A 87 -15.83 4.14 -11.43
N CYS A 88 -15.04 4.33 -10.37
CA CYS A 88 -15.25 5.40 -9.40
C CYS A 88 -14.81 6.79 -9.91
N SER A 89 -15.43 7.25 -10.98
CA SER A 89 -15.21 8.56 -11.61
C SER A 89 -16.18 9.60 -11.05
N LEU A 90 -15.79 10.87 -10.99
CA LEU A 90 -16.58 11.96 -10.39
C LEU A 90 -17.38 12.70 -11.48
N VAL A 91 -18.71 12.63 -11.41
CA VAL A 91 -19.64 13.33 -12.30
C VAL A 91 -20.12 14.62 -11.63
N VAL A 92 -20.14 15.74 -12.36
CA VAL A 92 -20.61 17.04 -11.86
C VAL A 92 -21.80 17.58 -12.65
N LEU A 93 -22.84 18.01 -11.93
CA LEU A 93 -24.08 18.57 -12.47
C LEU A 93 -24.48 19.89 -11.75
N ASP A 94 -25.23 20.75 -12.43
CA ASP A 94 -25.88 21.93 -11.82
C ASP A 94 -27.09 21.54 -10.93
N LYS A 95 -27.87 22.53 -10.48
CA LYS A 95 -29.06 22.32 -9.62
C LYS A 95 -30.27 21.82 -10.39
N GLU A 96 -30.23 21.96 -11.71
CA GLU A 96 -31.21 21.56 -12.69
C GLU A 96 -30.83 20.20 -13.36
N PHE A 97 -29.75 19.58 -12.88
CA PHE A 97 -29.14 18.31 -13.33
C PHE A 97 -28.51 18.32 -14.74
N HIS A 98 -28.11 19.47 -15.28
CA HIS A 98 -27.31 19.55 -16.51
C HIS A 98 -25.81 19.36 -16.25
N PRO A 99 -25.05 18.81 -17.23
CA PRO A 99 -23.59 18.73 -17.18
C PRO A 99 -22.87 20.08 -16.93
N LEU A 100 -21.95 20.10 -15.95
CA LEU A 100 -21.05 21.24 -15.69
C LEU A 100 -19.60 20.92 -16.08
N PRO A 101 -18.84 21.89 -16.64
CA PRO A 101 -17.48 21.64 -17.11
C PRO A 101 -16.53 21.31 -15.95
N VAL A 102 -15.74 20.24 -16.11
CA VAL A 102 -14.61 19.92 -15.22
C VAL A 102 -13.25 20.31 -15.83
N ASN A 103 -13.28 21.19 -16.83
CA ASN A 103 -12.14 21.65 -17.64
C ASN A 103 -12.07 23.18 -17.70
N HIS A 104 -10.89 23.73 -18.00
CA HIS A 104 -10.69 25.19 -18.08
C HIS A 104 -11.30 25.81 -19.36
N GLU A 105 -11.60 25.01 -20.38
CA GLU A 105 -12.24 25.45 -21.62
C GLU A 105 -13.72 25.83 -21.44
N GLY A 106 -14.36 25.40 -20.34
CA GLY A 106 -15.79 25.62 -20.08
C GLY A 106 -16.72 24.68 -20.86
N ASP A 107 -16.19 23.60 -21.44
CA ASP A 107 -16.96 22.62 -22.20
C ASP A 107 -17.79 21.71 -21.26
N SER A 108 -19.08 22.03 -21.13
CA SER A 108 -20.03 21.25 -20.33
C SER A 108 -20.16 19.78 -20.75
N SER A 109 -19.82 19.41 -22.00
CA SER A 109 -19.93 18.01 -22.42
C SER A 109 -18.90 17.12 -21.72
N ARG A 110 -17.77 17.69 -21.27
CA ARG A 110 -16.74 17.07 -20.45
C ARG A 110 -16.97 17.40 -18.97
N ASN A 111 -17.90 16.66 -18.35
CA ASN A 111 -18.34 16.84 -16.97
C ASN A 111 -17.95 15.70 -16.00
N VAL A 112 -17.10 14.76 -16.44
CA VAL A 112 -16.66 13.63 -15.63
C VAL A 112 -15.14 13.67 -15.47
N ILE A 113 -14.63 13.77 -14.24
CA ILE A 113 -13.23 13.53 -13.91
C ILE A 113 -13.05 12.02 -13.72
N MET A 114 -12.22 11.38 -14.54
CA MET A 114 -12.06 9.93 -14.50
C MET A 114 -11.43 9.46 -13.18
N TRP A 115 -11.63 8.19 -12.82
CA TRP A 115 -11.01 7.58 -11.64
C TRP A 115 -9.48 7.75 -11.64
N LEU A 116 -8.82 7.51 -12.78
CA LEU A 116 -7.37 7.60 -12.98
C LEU A 116 -6.84 9.03 -13.22
N ASP A 117 -7.68 10.06 -13.12
CA ASP A 117 -7.22 11.45 -13.17
C ASP A 117 -6.40 11.80 -11.92
N HIS A 118 -5.20 12.33 -12.13
CA HIS A 118 -4.21 12.66 -11.09
C HIS A 118 -4.01 14.19 -10.93
N ARG A 119 -4.93 15.05 -11.40
CA ARG A 119 -4.79 16.52 -11.26
C ARG A 119 -4.69 17.02 -9.82
N ALA A 120 -5.21 16.24 -8.86
CA ALA A 120 -5.40 16.63 -7.47
C ALA A 120 -4.21 16.33 -6.52
N VAL A 121 -2.99 16.10 -7.03
CA VAL A 121 -1.83 15.70 -6.20
C VAL A 121 -1.51 16.70 -5.08
N SER A 122 -1.64 18.02 -5.30
CA SER A 122 -1.33 19.03 -4.28
C SER A 122 -2.43 19.16 -3.22
N GLN A 123 -3.66 18.74 -3.51
CA GLN A 123 -4.75 18.59 -2.57
C GLN A 123 -4.50 17.36 -1.68
N VAL A 124 -4.11 16.23 -2.27
CA VAL A 124 -3.75 15.00 -1.52
C VAL A 124 -2.68 15.24 -0.45
N HIS A 125 -1.60 15.95 -0.80
CA HIS A 125 -0.53 16.23 0.15
C HIS A 125 -1.06 16.99 1.38
N ARG A 126 -1.81 18.08 1.17
CA ARG A 126 -2.42 18.88 2.25
C ARG A 126 -3.47 18.11 3.05
N ILE A 127 -4.28 17.28 2.39
CA ILE A 127 -5.28 16.43 3.06
C ILE A 127 -4.57 15.40 3.96
N ASN A 128 -3.47 14.79 3.50
CA ASN A 128 -2.70 13.83 4.30
C ASN A 128 -1.91 14.51 5.44
N GLU A 129 -1.45 15.75 5.26
CA GLU A 129 -0.82 16.56 6.31
C GLU A 129 -1.77 16.83 7.50
N THR A 130 -3.10 16.88 7.29
CA THR A 130 -4.08 17.00 8.38
C THR A 130 -4.01 15.87 9.40
N LYS A 131 -3.61 14.66 8.95
CA LYS A 131 -3.67 13.41 9.73
C LYS A 131 -5.06 13.14 10.33
N HIS A 132 -6.12 13.62 9.67
CA HIS A 132 -7.49 13.50 10.15
C HIS A 132 -7.94 12.04 10.32
N ARG A 133 -8.78 11.76 11.33
CA ARG A 133 -9.15 10.39 11.72
C ARG A 133 -9.73 9.53 10.58
N VAL A 134 -10.41 10.13 9.61
CA VAL A 134 -10.98 9.40 8.46
C VAL A 134 -9.91 8.72 7.59
N LEU A 135 -8.67 9.23 7.60
CA LEU A 135 -7.56 8.65 6.84
C LEU A 135 -7.26 7.20 7.27
N GLN A 136 -7.58 6.81 8.50
CA GLN A 136 -7.39 5.44 8.98
C GLN A 136 -8.17 4.40 8.16
N TYR A 137 -9.31 4.78 7.57
CA TYR A 137 -10.13 3.90 6.74
C TYR A 137 -9.63 3.76 5.29
N VAL A 138 -8.62 4.55 4.90
CA VAL A 138 -7.97 4.50 3.58
C VAL A 138 -6.47 4.15 3.67
N GLY A 139 -6.05 3.48 4.75
CA GLY A 139 -4.66 3.06 4.95
C GLY A 139 -3.72 4.15 5.48
N GLY A 140 -4.27 5.27 5.99
CA GLY A 140 -3.52 6.41 6.52
C GLY A 140 -3.10 7.44 5.49
N VAL A 141 -3.22 7.13 4.19
CA VAL A 141 -2.84 8.01 3.07
C VAL A 141 -3.96 8.02 2.03
N MET A 142 -4.59 9.16 1.81
CA MET A 142 -5.63 9.31 0.79
C MET A 142 -5.02 9.24 -0.61
N SER A 143 -5.67 8.51 -1.52
CA SER A 143 -5.28 8.46 -2.94
C SER A 143 -5.81 9.69 -3.70
N VAL A 144 -5.04 10.15 -4.70
CA VAL A 144 -5.46 11.19 -5.66
C VAL A 144 -6.68 10.79 -6.49
N GLU A 145 -6.92 9.49 -6.61
CA GLU A 145 -8.02 8.91 -7.39
C GLU A 145 -9.38 9.01 -6.67
N MET A 146 -9.39 9.35 -5.38
CA MET A 146 -10.59 9.53 -4.55
C MET A 146 -11.25 10.90 -4.78
N GLN A 147 -12.50 11.08 -4.31
CA GLN A 147 -13.28 12.26 -4.71
C GLN A 147 -12.99 13.51 -3.89
N ALA A 148 -12.68 13.41 -2.58
CA ALA A 148 -12.40 14.59 -1.75
C ALA A 148 -11.24 15.48 -2.27
N PRO A 149 -10.09 14.94 -2.74
CA PRO A 149 -9.05 15.75 -3.39
C PRO A 149 -9.52 16.38 -4.71
N LYS A 150 -10.31 15.66 -5.52
CA LYS A 150 -10.85 16.16 -6.80
C LYS A 150 -11.87 17.28 -6.58
N LEU A 151 -12.70 17.19 -5.55
CA LEU A 151 -13.63 18.24 -5.12
C LEU A 151 -12.87 19.49 -4.63
N LEU A 152 -11.83 19.32 -3.81
CA LEU A 152 -10.98 20.45 -3.39
C LEU A 152 -10.28 21.09 -4.58
N TRP A 153 -9.79 20.30 -5.55
CA TRP A 153 -9.23 20.82 -6.79
C TRP A 153 -10.25 21.63 -7.60
N LEU A 154 -11.50 21.17 -7.71
CA LEU A 154 -12.59 21.91 -8.37
C LEU A 154 -12.90 23.24 -7.67
N LYS A 155 -12.99 23.25 -6.32
CA LYS A 155 -13.23 24.48 -5.53
C LYS A 155 -12.12 25.51 -5.68
N GLU A 156 -10.87 25.07 -5.81
CA GLU A 156 -9.71 25.94 -5.95
C GLU A 156 -9.46 26.43 -7.38
N ASN A 157 -9.68 25.59 -8.39
CA ASN A 157 -9.23 25.86 -9.77
C ASN A 157 -10.38 26.25 -10.72
N LEU A 158 -11.59 25.71 -10.54
CA LEU A 158 -12.73 25.89 -11.46
C LEU A 158 -13.94 26.54 -10.76
N ARG A 159 -13.68 27.44 -9.79
CA ARG A 159 -14.69 27.90 -8.84
C ARG A 159 -15.95 28.50 -9.49
N GLU A 160 -15.80 29.55 -10.27
CA GLU A 160 -16.90 30.30 -10.88
C GLU A 160 -17.62 29.52 -12.00
N ILE A 161 -16.90 28.62 -12.69
CA ILE A 161 -17.46 27.88 -13.82
C ILE A 161 -18.16 26.58 -13.40
N CYS A 162 -17.71 25.98 -12.31
CA CYS A 162 -18.12 24.65 -11.86
C CYS A 162 -18.61 24.66 -10.40
N TRP A 163 -17.73 24.98 -9.43
CA TRP A 163 -18.02 24.79 -7.99
C TRP A 163 -19.24 25.55 -7.47
N ASP A 164 -19.29 26.86 -7.70
CA ASP A 164 -20.34 27.74 -7.17
C ASP A 164 -21.71 27.45 -7.83
N LYS A 165 -21.70 26.80 -9.01
CA LYS A 165 -22.90 26.36 -9.76
C LYS A 165 -23.33 24.94 -9.45
N ALA A 166 -22.41 24.08 -9.00
CA ALA A 166 -22.66 22.65 -8.79
C ALA A 166 -23.79 22.43 -7.80
N GLY A 167 -24.85 21.77 -8.28
CA GLY A 167 -25.96 21.28 -7.48
C GLY A 167 -25.67 19.89 -6.96
N HIS A 168 -25.08 19.02 -7.80
CA HIS A 168 -24.78 17.64 -7.41
C HIS A 168 -23.41 17.17 -7.88
N PHE A 169 -22.71 16.51 -6.96
CA PHE A 169 -21.55 15.68 -7.21
C PHE A 169 -21.96 14.22 -7.03
N PHE A 170 -21.65 13.37 -8.00
CA PHE A 170 -21.99 11.95 -8.01
C PHE A 170 -20.73 11.11 -8.25
N ASP A 171 -20.63 9.96 -7.60
CA ASP A 171 -19.80 8.87 -8.11
C ASP A 171 -20.52 8.29 -9.35
N LEU A 172 -19.79 7.91 -10.39
CA LEU A 172 -20.39 7.47 -11.67
C LEU A 172 -21.42 6.32 -11.53
N PRO A 173 -21.26 5.31 -10.64
CA PRO A 173 -22.32 4.33 -10.38
C PRO A 173 -23.61 4.97 -9.85
N ASP A 174 -23.50 5.95 -8.97
CA ASP A 174 -24.64 6.67 -8.40
C ASP A 174 -25.34 7.53 -9.46
N PHE A 175 -24.57 8.22 -10.31
CA PHE A 175 -25.11 8.98 -11.44
C PHE A 175 -25.97 8.10 -12.36
N LEU A 176 -25.52 6.89 -12.71
CA LEU A 176 -26.27 5.97 -13.58
C LEU A 176 -27.59 5.54 -12.91
N SER A 177 -27.53 5.20 -11.62
CA SER A 177 -28.71 4.78 -10.86
C SER A 177 -29.71 5.91 -10.62
N TRP A 178 -29.23 7.14 -10.44
CA TRP A 178 -30.06 8.35 -10.43
C TRP A 178 -30.68 8.61 -11.81
N LYS A 179 -29.88 8.55 -12.89
CA LYS A 179 -30.34 8.83 -14.26
C LYS A 179 -31.43 7.83 -14.71
N ALA A 180 -31.40 6.62 -14.17
CA ALA A 180 -32.42 5.59 -14.36
C ALA A 180 -33.71 5.81 -13.54
N THR A 181 -33.66 6.46 -12.37
CA THR A 181 -34.76 6.43 -11.37
C THR A 181 -35.26 7.79 -10.89
N GLY A 182 -34.51 8.87 -11.16
CA GLY A 182 -34.69 10.19 -10.57
C GLY A 182 -34.27 10.29 -9.09
N VAL A 183 -33.92 9.17 -8.43
CA VAL A 183 -33.67 9.12 -6.99
C VAL A 183 -32.23 9.57 -6.68
N THR A 184 -32.07 10.61 -5.88
CA THR A 184 -30.77 11.19 -5.48
C THR A 184 -30.08 10.42 -4.33
N ALA A 185 -30.41 9.15 -4.14
CA ALA A 185 -29.71 8.28 -3.21
C ALA A 185 -28.24 8.07 -3.64
N ARG A 186 -27.42 7.54 -2.73
CA ARG A 186 -26.06 7.08 -3.00
C ARG A 186 -25.87 5.65 -2.52
N SER A 187 -25.04 4.90 -3.22
CA SER A 187 -24.58 3.60 -2.78
C SER A 187 -23.62 3.74 -1.60
N LEU A 188 -23.83 2.95 -0.55
CA LEU A 188 -22.90 2.85 0.56
C LEU A 188 -21.49 2.44 0.09
N CYS A 189 -21.39 1.65 -0.99
CA CYS A 189 -20.10 1.26 -1.58
C CYS A 189 -19.32 2.48 -2.10
N SER A 190 -19.96 3.33 -2.91
CA SER A 190 -19.35 4.55 -3.43
C SER A 190 -18.84 5.43 -2.29
N LEU A 191 -19.73 5.77 -1.35
CA LEU A 191 -19.44 6.75 -0.31
C LEU A 191 -18.35 6.29 0.67
N VAL A 192 -18.43 5.04 1.16
CA VAL A 192 -17.44 4.51 2.09
C VAL A 192 -16.07 4.39 1.41
N CYS A 193 -16.02 3.83 0.20
CA CYS A 193 -14.74 3.52 -0.46
C CYS A 193 -14.05 4.73 -1.10
N LYS A 194 -14.74 5.85 -1.35
CA LYS A 194 -14.21 6.98 -2.15
C LYS A 194 -14.47 8.39 -1.61
N TRP A 195 -15.38 8.54 -0.64
CA TRP A 195 -15.80 9.86 -0.11
C TRP A 195 -15.54 10.03 1.39
N THR A 196 -15.01 9.00 2.08
CA THR A 196 -14.74 8.96 3.54
C THR A 196 -15.97 8.84 4.46
N TYR A 197 -17.12 8.43 3.91
CA TYR A 197 -18.33 8.16 4.69
C TYR A 197 -18.13 6.96 5.64
N SER A 198 -18.74 7.03 6.83
CA SER A 198 -18.79 5.92 7.79
C SER A 198 -20.18 5.27 7.77
N ALA A 199 -20.24 3.96 7.55
CA ALA A 199 -21.50 3.21 7.60
C ALA A 199 -22.22 3.29 8.97
N GLU A 200 -21.47 3.46 10.06
CA GLU A 200 -22.01 3.64 11.42
C GLU A 200 -22.43 5.09 11.74
N LYS A 201 -21.66 6.07 11.24
CA LYS A 201 -21.63 7.44 11.78
C LYS A 201 -21.95 8.53 10.75
N GLY A 202 -22.15 8.15 9.48
CA GLY A 202 -22.44 9.07 8.40
C GLY A 202 -21.23 9.87 7.92
N TRP A 203 -21.47 11.13 7.56
CA TRP A 203 -20.44 12.09 7.17
C TRP A 203 -19.71 12.65 8.39
N ASP A 204 -18.41 12.96 8.22
CA ASP A 204 -17.60 13.58 9.27
C ASP A 204 -17.44 15.09 9.02
N ASP A 205 -18.31 15.89 9.62
CA ASP A 205 -18.27 17.35 9.66
C ASP A 205 -16.85 17.92 9.85
N SER A 206 -16.08 17.31 10.75
CA SER A 206 -14.74 17.79 11.11
C SER A 206 -13.70 17.56 10.02
N PHE A 207 -13.91 16.56 9.15
CA PHE A 207 -13.05 16.34 7.98
C PHE A 207 -13.27 17.44 6.94
N TRP A 208 -14.52 17.60 6.47
CA TRP A 208 -14.88 18.54 5.41
C TRP A 208 -14.54 19.99 5.79
N LYS A 209 -14.79 20.38 7.05
CA LYS A 209 -14.37 21.69 7.59
C LYS A 209 -12.84 21.85 7.64
N MET A 210 -12.09 20.81 8.00
CA MET A 210 -10.62 20.88 8.11
C MET A 210 -9.92 20.97 6.74
N ILE A 211 -10.50 20.41 5.68
CA ILE A 211 -9.93 20.46 4.32
C ILE A 211 -10.45 21.65 3.48
N GLY A 212 -11.27 22.53 4.06
CA GLY A 212 -11.84 23.69 3.35
C GLY A 212 -12.93 23.34 2.34
N LEU A 213 -13.75 22.34 2.65
CA LEU A 213 -14.94 21.90 1.88
C LEU A 213 -16.21 21.93 2.78
N GLU A 214 -16.29 22.91 3.68
CA GLU A 214 -17.39 23.10 4.63
C GLU A 214 -18.75 23.33 3.96
N ASP A 215 -18.75 23.90 2.75
CA ASP A 215 -19.90 24.16 1.87
C ASP A 215 -20.47 22.90 1.18
N LEU A 216 -19.92 21.72 1.51
CA LEU A 216 -20.55 20.42 1.22
C LEU A 216 -21.43 19.91 2.37
N ILE A 217 -21.39 20.53 3.54
CA ILE A 217 -22.22 20.17 4.72
C ILE A 217 -23.60 20.85 4.63
N ASP A 218 -23.65 22.01 3.98
CA ASP A 218 -24.86 22.83 3.78
C ASP A 218 -26.01 22.05 3.14
N ASP A 219 -27.24 22.47 3.45
CA ASP A 219 -28.50 21.79 3.09
C ASP A 219 -28.50 20.28 3.43
N ASN A 220 -27.88 19.93 4.56
CA ASN A 220 -27.66 18.55 5.04
C ASN A 220 -27.06 17.67 3.93
N TYR A 221 -25.84 17.98 3.50
CA TYR A 221 -25.06 17.20 2.54
C TYR A 221 -25.71 16.97 1.16
N SER A 222 -26.69 17.80 0.77
CA SER A 222 -27.50 17.62 -0.46
C SER A 222 -26.67 17.49 -1.75
N LYS A 223 -25.53 18.18 -1.84
CA LYS A 223 -24.64 18.13 -3.01
C LYS A 223 -24.00 16.76 -3.21
N ILE A 224 -23.58 16.10 -2.13
CA ILE A 224 -22.80 14.85 -2.18
C ILE A 224 -23.63 13.59 -1.87
N GLY A 225 -24.79 13.77 -1.22
CA GLY A 225 -25.77 12.73 -0.94
C GLY A 225 -26.09 12.61 0.55
N ASN A 226 -27.39 12.61 0.87
CA ASN A 226 -27.90 12.54 2.24
C ASN A 226 -28.88 11.38 2.49
N LEU A 227 -29.32 10.72 1.41
CA LEU A 227 -29.95 9.41 1.43
C LEU A 227 -28.92 8.37 0.95
N VAL A 228 -28.62 7.39 1.79
CA VAL A 228 -27.63 6.34 1.51
C VAL A 228 -28.30 4.97 1.61
N LEU A 229 -28.04 4.10 0.64
CA LEU A 229 -28.67 2.78 0.54
C LEU A 229 -27.62 1.68 0.36
N LEU A 230 -27.96 0.48 0.86
CA LEU A 230 -27.18 -0.73 0.63
C LEU A 230 -27.24 -1.13 -0.86
N PRO A 231 -26.13 -1.55 -1.49
CA PRO A 231 -26.14 -2.06 -2.86
C PRO A 231 -27.17 -3.19 -3.03
N GLY A 232 -27.90 -3.18 -4.14
CA GLY A 232 -28.97 -4.15 -4.37
C GLY A 232 -30.31 -3.82 -3.70
N ALA A 233 -30.40 -2.76 -2.89
CA ALA A 233 -31.70 -2.21 -2.46
C ALA A 233 -32.43 -1.56 -3.65
N ALA A 234 -33.77 -1.64 -3.68
CA ALA A 234 -34.56 -1.04 -4.75
C ALA A 234 -34.62 0.50 -4.63
N LEU A 235 -34.41 1.20 -5.74
CA LEU A 235 -34.47 2.66 -5.84
C LEU A 235 -35.87 3.15 -6.22
N GLY A 236 -36.52 3.85 -5.30
CA GLY A 236 -37.78 4.56 -5.54
C GLY A 236 -38.90 3.64 -6.05
N ILE A 237 -39.47 3.99 -7.20
CA ILE A 237 -40.48 3.18 -7.91
C ILE A 237 -39.87 2.35 -9.05
N GLY A 238 -38.54 2.19 -9.09
CA GLY A 238 -37.83 1.58 -10.20
C GLY A 238 -37.57 2.55 -11.36
N LEU A 239 -37.48 1.98 -12.57
CA LEU A 239 -37.06 2.69 -13.78
C LEU A 239 -38.09 3.75 -14.22
N THR A 240 -37.67 4.99 -14.47
CA THR A 240 -38.57 6.07 -14.92
C THR A 240 -39.15 5.82 -16.32
N PRO A 241 -40.32 6.38 -16.67
CA PRO A 241 -40.85 6.32 -18.04
C PRO A 241 -39.86 6.84 -19.11
N GLU A 242 -39.06 7.84 -18.75
CA GLU A 242 -38.04 8.44 -19.60
C GLU A 242 -36.87 7.48 -19.84
N ALA A 243 -36.29 6.94 -18.76
CA ALA A 243 -35.18 5.98 -18.83
C ALA A 243 -35.62 4.64 -19.46
N ALA A 244 -36.85 4.19 -19.20
CA ALA A 244 -37.44 3.00 -19.82
C ALA A 244 -37.47 3.09 -21.35
N ARG A 245 -37.95 4.22 -21.90
CA ARG A 245 -37.93 4.54 -23.34
C ARG A 245 -36.50 4.63 -23.90
N GLU A 246 -35.55 5.10 -23.11
CA GLU A 246 -34.15 5.28 -23.53
C GLU A 246 -33.35 3.97 -23.51
N LEU A 247 -33.56 3.10 -22.51
CA LEU A 247 -32.94 1.77 -22.38
C LEU A 247 -33.68 0.65 -23.14
N GLY A 248 -34.93 0.88 -23.56
CA GLY A 248 -35.76 -0.15 -24.22
C GLY A 248 -36.38 -1.18 -23.27
N LEU A 249 -36.65 -0.76 -22.03
CA LEU A 249 -37.14 -1.60 -20.93
C LEU A 249 -38.55 -1.16 -20.49
N PRO A 250 -39.28 -1.96 -19.69
CA PRO A 250 -40.55 -1.53 -19.11
C PRO A 250 -40.34 -0.44 -18.04
N SER A 251 -41.27 0.51 -17.94
CA SER A 251 -41.30 1.46 -16.82
C SER A 251 -41.62 0.72 -15.51
N GLY A 252 -41.00 1.13 -14.41
CA GLY A 252 -41.21 0.56 -13.08
C GLY A 252 -40.57 -0.81 -12.82
N ILE A 253 -39.68 -1.32 -13.69
CA ILE A 253 -38.83 -2.46 -13.30
C ILE A 253 -37.89 -2.02 -12.17
N ALA A 254 -37.53 -2.95 -11.28
CA ALA A 254 -36.64 -2.64 -10.17
C ALA A 254 -35.26 -2.18 -10.68
N VAL A 255 -34.76 -1.08 -10.13
CA VAL A 255 -33.38 -0.62 -10.34
C VAL A 255 -32.68 -0.66 -8.99
N ALA A 256 -31.49 -1.25 -8.96
CA ALA A 256 -30.70 -1.39 -7.75
C ALA A 256 -29.92 -0.11 -7.41
N ALA A 257 -29.74 0.13 -6.10
CA ALA A 257 -28.64 0.92 -5.59
C ALA A 257 -27.32 0.34 -6.12
N SER A 258 -26.50 1.23 -6.68
CA SER A 258 -25.34 0.94 -7.52
C SER A 258 -24.15 0.33 -6.76
N LEU A 259 -23.07 0.04 -7.47
CA LEU A 259 -21.83 -0.47 -6.91
C LEU A 259 -20.62 -0.03 -7.75
N ILE A 260 -19.43 0.11 -7.16
CA ILE A 260 -18.20 0.35 -7.95
C ILE A 260 -17.77 -0.95 -8.64
N ASP A 261 -17.35 -0.85 -9.91
CA ASP A 261 -16.93 -1.94 -10.82
C ASP A 261 -16.17 -3.10 -10.17
N ALA A 262 -15.11 -2.80 -9.42
CA ALA A 262 -14.29 -3.82 -8.78
C ALA A 262 -15.06 -4.63 -7.71
N HIS A 263 -16.00 -4.00 -7.01
CA HIS A 263 -16.84 -4.66 -6.04
C HIS A 263 -17.96 -5.47 -6.71
N ALA A 264 -18.41 -5.09 -7.92
CA ALA A 264 -19.33 -5.89 -8.72
C ALA A 264 -18.64 -7.16 -9.24
N GLY A 265 -17.40 -7.04 -9.73
CA GLY A 265 -16.53 -8.18 -10.01
C GLY A 265 -16.35 -9.10 -8.80
N GLY A 266 -16.17 -8.52 -7.61
CA GLY A 266 -16.09 -9.25 -6.34
C GLY A 266 -17.37 -10.00 -5.99
N LEU A 267 -18.53 -9.31 -6.02
CA LEU A 267 -19.86 -9.90 -5.78
C LEU A 267 -20.14 -11.08 -6.72
N GLY A 268 -19.79 -10.93 -8.00
CA GLY A 268 -19.96 -11.97 -9.03
C GLY A 268 -19.05 -13.20 -8.89
N VAL A 269 -18.07 -13.22 -7.98
CA VAL A 269 -17.19 -14.39 -7.78
C VAL A 269 -17.09 -14.88 -6.34
N ILE A 270 -17.11 -14.00 -5.34
CA ILE A 270 -16.75 -14.37 -3.95
C ILE A 270 -17.78 -15.31 -3.32
N GLY A 271 -19.05 -15.22 -3.76
CA GLY A 271 -20.15 -16.09 -3.33
C GLY A 271 -20.24 -17.44 -4.06
N ALA A 272 -19.32 -17.75 -4.99
CA ALA A 272 -19.40 -18.96 -5.80
C ALA A 272 -19.41 -20.26 -4.95
N ASP A 273 -20.16 -21.26 -5.41
CA ASP A 273 -20.21 -22.57 -4.77
C ASP A 273 -18.93 -23.36 -5.06
N VAL A 274 -18.29 -23.86 -4.01
CA VAL A 274 -17.03 -24.63 -4.06
C VAL A 274 -17.22 -26.09 -3.64
N ARG A 275 -18.45 -26.51 -3.34
CA ARG A 275 -18.73 -27.84 -2.78
C ARG A 275 -18.31 -28.96 -3.72
N GLY A 276 -17.56 -29.92 -3.20
CA GLY A 276 -17.03 -31.05 -3.96
C GLY A 276 -15.82 -30.74 -4.84
N HIS A 277 -15.30 -29.51 -4.83
CA HIS A 277 -14.04 -29.16 -5.49
C HIS A 277 -12.81 -29.44 -4.61
N GLY A 278 -12.97 -29.74 -3.32
CA GLY A 278 -11.87 -30.11 -2.43
C GLY A 278 -10.94 -28.94 -2.07
N LEU A 279 -11.47 -27.72 -2.09
CA LEU A 279 -10.74 -26.49 -1.80
C LEU A 279 -10.70 -26.22 -0.30
N THR A 280 -9.63 -25.59 0.19
CA THR A 280 -9.44 -25.29 1.62
C THR A 280 -10.56 -24.41 2.20
N CYS A 281 -11.18 -23.54 1.38
CA CYS A 281 -12.33 -22.72 1.78
C CYS A 281 -13.68 -23.47 1.79
N GLU A 282 -13.73 -24.77 1.46
CA GLU A 282 -14.96 -25.56 1.51
C GLU A 282 -15.43 -25.74 2.96
N GLY A 283 -16.57 -25.14 3.30
CA GLY A 283 -17.09 -25.09 4.68
C GLY A 283 -16.48 -23.99 5.57
N GLN A 284 -15.59 -23.15 5.05
CA GLN A 284 -15.11 -21.93 5.71
C GLN A 284 -16.04 -20.73 5.41
N PRO A 285 -16.09 -19.70 6.28
CA PRO A 285 -16.87 -18.49 5.99
C PRO A 285 -16.33 -17.74 4.76
N VAL A 286 -17.16 -16.91 4.13
CA VAL A 286 -16.81 -16.15 2.92
C VAL A 286 -15.58 -15.24 3.15
N THR A 287 -15.36 -14.79 4.39
CA THR A 287 -14.18 -14.02 4.81
C THR A 287 -12.83 -14.75 4.72
N SER A 288 -12.82 -16.07 4.45
CA SER A 288 -11.62 -16.84 4.11
C SER A 288 -11.18 -16.70 2.64
N ARG A 289 -11.98 -16.01 1.82
CA ARG A 289 -11.82 -15.88 0.36
C ARG A 289 -11.34 -14.48 0.02
N LEU A 290 -10.36 -14.36 -0.87
CA LEU A 290 -9.96 -13.07 -1.45
C LEU A 290 -10.39 -12.98 -2.91
N ALA A 291 -11.28 -12.04 -3.23
CA ALA A 291 -11.58 -11.70 -4.61
C ALA A 291 -10.50 -10.79 -5.19
N VAL A 292 -9.85 -11.21 -6.27
CA VAL A 292 -8.76 -10.47 -6.94
C VAL A 292 -9.28 -9.97 -8.27
N ILE A 293 -9.44 -8.65 -8.38
CA ILE A 293 -10.11 -7.98 -9.50
C ILE A 293 -9.08 -7.55 -10.55
N CYS A 294 -8.91 -8.36 -11.59
CA CYS A 294 -7.87 -8.20 -12.60
C CYS A 294 -8.40 -7.45 -13.85
N GLY A 295 -9.16 -6.37 -13.62
CA GLY A 295 -9.77 -5.50 -14.64
C GLY A 295 -8.87 -4.35 -15.12
N THR A 296 -9.47 -3.30 -15.70
CA THR A 296 -8.75 -2.08 -16.14
C THR A 296 -8.19 -1.33 -14.93
N SER A 297 -6.95 -1.66 -14.59
CA SER A 297 -6.28 -1.29 -13.34
C SER A 297 -4.79 -1.03 -13.62
N SER A 298 -4.06 -0.52 -12.64
CA SER A 298 -2.60 -0.31 -12.72
C SER A 298 -1.84 -1.58 -13.13
N CYS A 299 -2.37 -2.76 -12.83
CA CYS A 299 -1.81 -4.04 -13.29
C CYS A 299 -1.88 -4.21 -14.82
N HIS A 300 -3.02 -3.86 -15.43
CA HIS A 300 -3.18 -3.92 -16.89
C HIS A 300 -2.34 -2.82 -17.56
N MET A 301 -2.38 -1.60 -17.03
CA MET A 301 -1.59 -0.48 -17.55
C MET A 301 -0.08 -0.75 -17.46
N GLY A 302 0.40 -1.39 -16.39
CA GLY A 302 1.80 -1.79 -16.23
C GLY A 302 2.22 -2.85 -17.24
N ILE A 303 1.39 -3.88 -17.47
CA ILE A 303 1.64 -4.89 -18.49
C ILE A 303 1.66 -4.27 -19.90
N ASP A 304 0.66 -3.45 -20.25
CA ASP A 304 0.61 -2.75 -21.53
C ASP A 304 1.80 -1.81 -21.73
N HIS A 305 2.16 -1.00 -20.73
CA HIS A 305 3.31 -0.11 -20.81
C HIS A 305 4.62 -0.86 -21.09
N MET A 306 4.85 -1.97 -20.38
CA MET A 306 6.04 -2.80 -20.54
C MET A 306 6.08 -3.55 -21.87
N VAL A 307 4.94 -3.97 -22.41
CA VAL A 307 4.86 -4.68 -23.70
C VAL A 307 4.88 -3.74 -24.89
N GLN A 308 4.13 -2.63 -24.85
CA GLN A 308 4.01 -1.66 -25.94
C GLN A 308 5.22 -0.72 -26.03
N GLY A 309 5.91 -0.46 -24.91
CA GLY A 309 7.14 0.33 -24.87
C GLY A 309 8.40 -0.39 -25.36
N HIS A 310 8.33 -1.71 -25.61
CA HIS A 310 9.49 -2.50 -26.01
C HIS A 310 9.76 -2.42 -27.53
N PRO A 311 11.03 -2.29 -27.99
CA PRO A 311 11.36 -2.17 -29.42
C PRO A 311 10.84 -3.30 -30.31
N ALA A 312 10.71 -4.53 -29.78
CA ALA A 312 10.14 -5.68 -30.52
C ALA A 312 8.60 -5.67 -30.64
N PHE A 313 7.89 -4.69 -30.06
CA PHE A 313 6.42 -4.64 -30.09
C PHE A 313 5.80 -4.65 -31.51
N PRO A 314 6.33 -3.94 -32.53
CA PRO A 314 5.79 -4.03 -33.90
C PRO A 314 5.94 -5.43 -34.51
N GLU A 315 7.00 -6.15 -34.15
CA GLU A 315 7.22 -7.53 -34.60
C GLU A 315 6.23 -8.49 -33.92
N LEU A 316 6.01 -8.33 -32.61
CA LEU A 316 4.96 -9.04 -31.86
C LEU A 316 3.58 -8.79 -32.49
N GLN A 317 3.24 -7.53 -32.77
CA GLN A 317 1.93 -7.16 -33.33
C GLN A 317 1.73 -7.81 -34.71
N ALA A 318 2.74 -7.77 -35.59
CA ALA A 318 2.69 -8.42 -36.89
C ALA A 318 2.54 -9.95 -36.77
N LYS A 319 3.32 -10.59 -35.89
CA LYS A 319 3.28 -12.04 -35.64
C LYS A 319 1.96 -12.52 -35.02
N ALA A 320 1.39 -11.75 -34.08
CA ALA A 320 0.11 -12.04 -33.45
C ALA A 320 -1.05 -11.90 -34.46
N THR A 321 -1.05 -10.81 -35.24
CA THR A 321 -2.04 -10.56 -36.31
C THR A 321 -1.99 -11.66 -37.37
N ALA A 322 -0.79 -12.09 -37.80
CA ALA A 322 -0.61 -13.17 -38.77
C ALA A 322 -1.06 -14.56 -38.27
N ARG A 323 -1.30 -14.73 -36.97
CA ARG A 323 -1.88 -15.94 -36.36
C ARG A 323 -3.34 -15.77 -35.93
N CYS A 324 -3.94 -14.58 -36.14
CA CYS A 324 -5.26 -14.20 -35.62
C CYS A 324 -5.38 -14.39 -34.09
N GLN A 325 -4.30 -14.10 -33.36
CA GLN A 325 -4.21 -14.21 -31.89
C GLN A 325 -4.02 -12.83 -31.25
N SER A 326 -4.38 -12.68 -29.98
CA SER A 326 -4.00 -11.50 -29.20
C SER A 326 -2.49 -11.50 -28.92
N ILE A 327 -1.91 -10.32 -28.71
CA ILE A 327 -0.49 -10.19 -28.36
C ILE A 327 -0.12 -11.03 -27.12
N TYR A 328 -1.01 -11.09 -26.13
CA TYR A 328 -0.82 -11.90 -24.91
C TYR A 328 -0.90 -13.41 -25.16
N ALA A 329 -1.82 -13.87 -26.02
CA ALA A 329 -1.87 -15.27 -26.40
C ALA A 329 -0.64 -15.69 -27.22
N TYR A 330 -0.10 -14.79 -28.05
CA TYR A 330 1.17 -15.00 -28.74
C TYR A 330 2.33 -15.09 -27.73
N LEU A 331 2.47 -14.12 -26.81
CA LEU A 331 3.57 -14.10 -25.83
C LEU A 331 3.56 -15.34 -24.92
N ASN A 332 2.40 -15.77 -24.43
CA ASN A 332 2.26 -17.03 -23.69
C ASN A 332 2.75 -18.23 -24.52
N SER A 333 2.32 -18.32 -25.79
CA SER A 333 2.75 -19.39 -26.71
C SER A 333 4.25 -19.34 -27.02
N HIS A 334 4.87 -18.16 -26.96
CA HIS A 334 6.29 -17.95 -27.21
C HIS A 334 7.14 -18.32 -25.97
N LEU A 335 6.69 -17.94 -24.78
CA LEU A 335 7.23 -18.40 -23.49
C LEU A 335 7.26 -19.94 -23.40
N ASP A 336 6.19 -20.60 -23.85
CA ASP A 336 6.11 -22.05 -23.90
C ASP A 336 7.10 -22.72 -24.87
N LEU A 337 7.58 -22.00 -25.89
CA LEU A 337 8.63 -22.48 -26.79
C LEU A 337 10.03 -22.28 -26.19
N ILE A 338 10.30 -21.13 -25.56
CA ILE A 338 11.66 -20.78 -25.10
C ILE A 338 12.04 -21.43 -23.75
N LYS A 339 11.06 -21.79 -22.89
CA LYS A 339 11.28 -22.48 -21.60
C LYS A 339 11.93 -23.87 -21.72
N LYS A 340 11.89 -24.48 -22.91
CA LYS A 340 12.45 -25.81 -23.21
C LYS A 340 11.95 -26.90 -22.25
N ALA A 341 12.74 -27.26 -21.25
CA ALA A 341 12.44 -28.30 -20.25
C ALA A 341 12.30 -27.75 -18.81
N GLN A 342 12.40 -26.43 -18.61
CA GLN A 342 12.19 -25.78 -17.31
C GLN A 342 10.74 -25.30 -17.15
N PRO A 343 10.24 -25.17 -15.91
CA PRO A 343 8.97 -24.48 -15.66
C PRO A 343 9.07 -23.02 -16.11
N VAL A 344 8.00 -22.47 -16.69
CA VAL A 344 8.04 -21.16 -17.37
C VAL A 344 8.55 -20.03 -16.47
N GLY A 345 8.18 -20.04 -15.19
CA GLY A 345 8.59 -19.02 -14.21
C GLY A 345 10.08 -18.98 -13.85
N PHE A 346 10.91 -19.90 -14.35
CA PHE A 346 12.38 -19.86 -14.20
C PHE A 346 13.09 -19.05 -15.30
N LEU A 347 12.39 -18.61 -16.34
CA LEU A 347 12.97 -17.77 -17.40
C LEU A 347 13.43 -16.38 -16.90
N THR A 348 12.96 -15.97 -15.72
CA THR A 348 13.15 -14.65 -15.10
C THR A 348 14.08 -14.69 -13.88
N VAL A 349 14.86 -15.77 -13.69
CA VAL A 349 15.81 -15.92 -12.58
C VAL A 349 16.78 -14.73 -12.46
N ASP A 350 17.19 -14.15 -13.59
CA ASP A 350 18.11 -13.01 -13.63
C ASP A 350 17.42 -11.67 -13.97
N LEU A 351 16.08 -11.64 -14.18
CA LEU A 351 15.32 -10.45 -14.61
C LEU A 351 14.12 -10.19 -13.68
N HIS A 352 14.09 -9.04 -13.01
CA HIS A 352 13.03 -8.69 -12.05
C HIS A 352 12.45 -7.30 -12.27
N VAL A 353 11.14 -7.17 -12.07
CA VAL A 353 10.37 -5.93 -12.20
C VAL A 353 9.79 -5.53 -10.84
N TRP A 354 9.89 -4.25 -10.49
CA TRP A 354 9.12 -3.63 -9.41
C TRP A 354 7.89 -2.94 -10.02
N PRO A 355 6.65 -3.27 -9.62
CA PRO A 355 5.45 -2.98 -10.42
C PRO A 355 4.85 -1.58 -10.21
N ASP A 356 5.37 -0.76 -9.28
CA ASP A 356 4.77 0.53 -8.89
C ASP A 356 5.02 1.67 -9.90
N PHE A 357 4.85 1.43 -11.20
CA PHE A 357 4.98 2.43 -12.27
C PHE A 357 4.09 3.67 -12.05
N HIS A 358 2.96 3.49 -11.37
CA HIS A 358 1.97 4.52 -11.05
C HIS A 358 1.87 4.79 -9.53
N GLY A 359 2.94 4.48 -8.78
CA GLY A 359 2.91 4.43 -7.31
C GLY A 359 2.25 3.16 -6.77
N ASN A 360 2.36 2.95 -5.45
CA ASN A 360 1.76 1.80 -4.77
C ASN A 360 0.46 2.19 -4.08
N ARG A 361 -0.65 1.51 -4.41
CA ARG A 361 -1.92 1.67 -3.67
C ARG A 361 -1.96 0.83 -2.40
N SER A 362 -1.40 -0.37 -2.42
CA SER A 362 -1.40 -1.32 -1.28
C SER A 362 -0.25 -2.33 -1.41
N PRO A 363 0.37 -2.75 -0.29
CA PRO A 363 0.10 -2.35 1.09
C PRO A 363 0.83 -1.07 1.55
N LEU A 364 1.69 -0.47 0.71
CA LEU A 364 2.55 0.66 1.11
C LEU A 364 1.85 2.03 1.07
N ALA A 365 0.81 2.18 0.24
CA ALA A 365 0.03 3.42 0.07
C ALA A 365 0.89 4.67 -0.27
N ASP A 366 1.95 4.49 -1.06
CA ASP A 366 2.90 5.53 -1.45
C ASP A 366 2.84 5.81 -2.97
N LEU A 367 2.23 6.95 -3.32
CA LEU A 367 2.10 7.44 -4.71
C LEU A 367 3.43 7.94 -5.30
N THR A 368 4.46 8.17 -4.48
CA THR A 368 5.76 8.66 -4.93
C THR A 368 6.61 7.56 -5.57
N LEU A 369 6.38 6.29 -5.20
CA LEU A 369 7.08 5.12 -5.74
C LEU A 369 6.98 5.01 -7.27
N LYS A 370 8.00 4.38 -7.87
CA LYS A 370 8.16 4.26 -9.33
C LYS A 370 8.56 2.83 -9.66
N GLY A 371 8.19 2.39 -10.87
CA GLY A 371 8.56 1.08 -11.38
C GLY A 371 10.07 1.01 -11.66
N MET A 372 10.63 -0.20 -11.54
CA MET A 372 12.04 -0.48 -11.76
C MET A 372 12.17 -1.81 -12.52
N VAL A 373 13.19 -1.92 -13.38
CA VAL A 373 13.56 -3.18 -14.02
C VAL A 373 15.04 -3.44 -13.76
N THR A 374 15.36 -4.67 -13.38
CA THR A 374 16.73 -5.13 -13.08
C THR A 374 16.99 -6.40 -13.88
N GLY A 375 18.23 -6.62 -14.33
CA GLY A 375 18.59 -7.75 -15.20
C GLY A 375 18.56 -7.47 -16.71
N LEU A 376 18.34 -6.22 -17.12
CA LEU A 376 18.32 -5.84 -18.53
C LEU A 376 19.66 -6.13 -19.22
N THR A 377 19.59 -6.67 -20.44
CA THR A 377 20.75 -6.88 -21.32
C THR A 377 20.79 -5.83 -22.43
N LEU A 378 21.75 -5.94 -23.37
CA LEU A 378 21.79 -5.13 -24.59
C LEU A 378 20.94 -5.74 -25.74
N SER A 379 20.34 -6.91 -25.53
CA SER A 379 19.40 -7.51 -26.46
C SER A 379 18.01 -6.90 -26.30
N GLN A 380 17.24 -6.86 -27.39
CA GLN A 380 15.93 -6.20 -27.48
C GLN A 380 15.00 -6.97 -28.44
N ASP A 381 15.08 -8.30 -28.46
CA ASP A 381 14.32 -9.14 -29.38
C ASP A 381 12.96 -9.59 -28.81
N LEU A 382 12.33 -10.58 -29.45
CA LEU A 382 11.03 -11.10 -29.06
C LEU A 382 11.09 -12.10 -27.89
N ASP A 383 12.23 -12.76 -27.66
CA ASP A 383 12.49 -13.58 -26.49
C ASP A 383 12.68 -12.67 -25.27
N ASP A 384 13.48 -11.59 -25.40
CA ASP A 384 13.63 -10.55 -24.37
C ASP A 384 12.27 -9.95 -23.96
N LEU A 385 11.43 -9.57 -24.93
CA LEU A 385 10.07 -9.06 -24.70
C LEU A 385 9.19 -10.08 -23.95
N ALA A 386 9.26 -11.35 -24.32
CA ALA A 386 8.48 -12.39 -23.69
C ALA A 386 8.89 -12.62 -22.22
N ILE A 387 10.19 -12.61 -21.94
CA ILE A 387 10.72 -12.77 -20.58
C ILE A 387 10.42 -11.52 -19.73
N LEU A 388 10.52 -10.31 -20.30
CA LEU A 388 10.14 -9.06 -19.63
C LEU A 388 8.65 -9.01 -19.29
N TYR A 389 7.79 -9.45 -20.22
CA TYR A 389 6.35 -9.61 -20.01
C TYR A 389 6.06 -10.58 -18.85
N LEU A 390 6.72 -11.75 -18.82
CA LEU A 390 6.61 -12.71 -17.71
C LEU A 390 7.05 -12.09 -16.37
N ALA A 391 8.17 -11.36 -16.34
CA ALA A 391 8.65 -10.70 -15.14
C ALA A 391 7.65 -9.67 -14.60
N THR A 392 6.99 -8.91 -15.48
CA THR A 392 5.91 -7.98 -15.09
C THR A 392 4.68 -8.71 -14.53
N VAL A 393 4.28 -9.84 -15.14
CA VAL A 393 3.17 -10.67 -14.63
C VAL A 393 3.49 -11.26 -13.25
N GLN A 394 4.72 -11.74 -13.05
CA GLN A 394 5.18 -12.23 -11.75
C GLN A 394 5.27 -11.11 -10.71
N ALA A 395 5.75 -9.92 -11.07
CA ALA A 395 5.81 -8.77 -10.17
C ALA A 395 4.42 -8.37 -9.61
N ILE A 396 3.38 -8.44 -10.44
CA ILE A 396 1.99 -8.21 -10.03
C ILE A 396 1.49 -9.32 -9.09
N ALA A 397 1.87 -10.58 -9.34
CA ALA A 397 1.56 -11.70 -8.44
C ALA A 397 2.31 -11.58 -7.09
N PHE A 398 3.57 -11.10 -7.07
CA PHE A 398 4.29 -10.78 -5.85
C PHE A 398 3.67 -9.60 -5.09
N GLY A 399 3.16 -8.57 -5.79
CA GLY A 399 2.36 -7.51 -5.17
C GLY A 399 1.09 -8.04 -4.50
N THR A 400 0.36 -8.94 -5.19
CA THR A 400 -0.82 -9.62 -4.62
C THR A 400 -0.45 -10.45 -3.38
N ARG A 401 0.67 -11.18 -3.43
CA ARG A 401 1.21 -11.93 -2.28
C ARG A 401 1.55 -11.01 -1.11
N PHE A 402 2.19 -9.86 -1.34
CA PHE A 402 2.54 -8.92 -0.28
C PHE A 402 1.29 -8.30 0.39
N ILE A 403 0.21 -8.09 -0.37
CA ILE A 403 -1.11 -7.72 0.18
C ILE A 403 -1.65 -8.85 1.07
N ILE A 404 -1.63 -10.11 0.62
CA ILE A 404 -2.07 -11.28 1.40
C ILE A 404 -1.27 -11.40 2.70
N GLU A 405 0.07 -11.39 2.65
CA GLU A 405 0.94 -11.46 3.82
C GLU A 405 0.69 -10.29 4.81
N THR A 406 0.33 -9.11 4.30
CA THR A 406 -0.08 -7.96 5.14
C THR A 406 -1.44 -8.18 5.81
N MET A 407 -2.41 -8.76 5.09
CA MET A 407 -3.73 -9.09 5.65
C MET A 407 -3.64 -10.21 6.71
N GLU A 408 -2.82 -11.23 6.48
CA GLU A 408 -2.56 -12.30 7.46
C GLU A 408 -1.86 -11.76 8.71
N ALA A 409 -0.88 -10.86 8.55
CA ALA A 409 -0.24 -10.16 9.67
C ALA A 409 -1.21 -9.25 10.46
N ALA A 410 -2.30 -8.78 9.82
CA ALA A 410 -3.39 -8.04 10.46
C ALA A 410 -4.46 -8.94 11.11
N GLY A 411 -4.34 -10.27 11.01
CA GLY A 411 -5.24 -11.24 11.63
C GLY A 411 -6.31 -11.84 10.73
N HIS A 412 -6.31 -11.54 9.42
CA HIS A 412 -7.15 -12.28 8.47
C HIS A 412 -6.62 -13.71 8.26
N SER A 413 -7.46 -14.61 7.73
CA SER A 413 -7.07 -16.00 7.44
C SER A 413 -7.60 -16.39 6.07
N LEU A 414 -6.78 -16.14 5.05
CA LEU A 414 -7.14 -16.37 3.64
C LEU A 414 -6.71 -17.79 3.22
N SER A 415 -7.52 -18.46 2.39
CA SER A 415 -7.28 -19.85 2.01
C SER A 415 -7.56 -20.18 0.54
N THR A 416 -8.15 -19.26 -0.23
CA THR A 416 -8.44 -19.41 -1.67
C THR A 416 -8.62 -18.05 -2.33
N LEU A 417 -8.09 -17.88 -3.55
CA LEU A 417 -8.24 -16.68 -4.36
C LEU A 417 -9.35 -16.88 -5.41
N PHE A 418 -10.16 -15.85 -5.65
CA PHE A 418 -11.21 -15.84 -6.67
C PHE A 418 -10.87 -14.74 -7.69
N LEU A 419 -10.35 -15.14 -8.85
CA LEU A 419 -9.85 -14.20 -9.87
C LEU A 419 -10.93 -13.83 -10.88
N CYS A 420 -11.04 -12.53 -11.19
CA CYS A 420 -12.09 -11.97 -12.03
C CYS A 420 -11.56 -10.88 -12.99
N GLY A 421 -12.34 -10.51 -14.01
CA GLY A 421 -11.99 -9.41 -14.93
C GLY A 421 -11.00 -9.78 -16.05
N GLY A 422 -10.66 -8.83 -16.91
CA GLY A 422 -10.01 -9.09 -18.20
C GLY A 422 -8.73 -9.93 -18.18
N LEU A 423 -7.85 -9.74 -17.19
CA LEU A 423 -6.60 -10.51 -17.07
C LEU A 423 -6.80 -11.94 -16.55
N SER A 424 -7.95 -12.28 -15.93
CA SER A 424 -8.23 -13.67 -15.52
C SER A 424 -8.42 -14.61 -16.73
N LYS A 425 -8.72 -14.04 -17.92
CA LYS A 425 -8.74 -14.75 -19.21
C LYS A 425 -7.35 -15.19 -19.69
N ASN A 426 -6.27 -14.75 -19.02
CA ASN A 426 -4.89 -15.10 -19.37
C ASN A 426 -4.38 -16.24 -18.46
N PRO A 427 -4.14 -17.45 -19.00
CA PRO A 427 -3.76 -18.61 -18.19
C PRO A 427 -2.39 -18.46 -17.52
N LEU A 428 -1.44 -17.73 -18.13
CA LEU A 428 -0.14 -17.47 -17.51
C LEU A 428 -0.30 -16.55 -16.29
N PHE A 429 -1.12 -15.50 -16.40
CA PHE A 429 -1.41 -14.59 -15.29
C PHE A 429 -2.04 -15.34 -14.11
N VAL A 430 -3.04 -16.19 -14.38
CA VAL A 430 -3.71 -17.03 -13.37
C VAL A 430 -2.72 -18.00 -12.72
N GLN A 431 -1.91 -18.72 -13.51
CA GLN A 431 -0.96 -19.70 -12.98
C GLN A 431 0.13 -19.03 -12.14
N MET A 432 0.69 -17.89 -12.57
CA MET A 432 1.70 -17.16 -11.79
C MET A 432 1.13 -16.64 -10.46
N HIS A 433 -0.16 -16.27 -10.40
CA HIS A 433 -0.79 -15.93 -9.12
C HIS A 433 -0.92 -17.13 -8.19
N ALA A 434 -1.34 -18.29 -8.68
CA ALA A 434 -1.39 -19.52 -7.90
C ALA A 434 0.01 -19.95 -7.40
N ASP A 435 1.01 -19.97 -8.30
CA ASP A 435 2.38 -20.40 -8.00
C ASP A 435 3.08 -19.50 -6.97
N ILE A 436 2.91 -18.17 -7.07
CA ILE A 436 3.59 -17.20 -6.21
C ILE A 436 2.91 -17.01 -4.86
N THR A 437 1.57 -17.03 -4.80
CA THR A 437 0.83 -16.92 -3.54
C THR A 437 0.76 -18.25 -2.78
N GLY A 438 0.92 -19.38 -3.48
CA GLY A 438 0.75 -20.72 -2.90
C GLY A 438 -0.71 -21.09 -2.63
N MET A 439 -1.68 -20.27 -3.06
CA MET A 439 -3.11 -20.48 -2.83
C MET A 439 -3.82 -21.03 -4.07
N PRO A 440 -4.85 -21.89 -3.90
CA PRO A 440 -5.73 -22.27 -5.00
C PRO A 440 -6.42 -21.04 -5.61
N VAL A 441 -6.44 -20.97 -6.94
CA VAL A 441 -7.17 -19.94 -7.69
C VAL A 441 -8.45 -20.55 -8.28
N VAL A 442 -9.58 -19.92 -7.98
CA VAL A 442 -10.89 -20.18 -8.57
C VAL A 442 -11.17 -19.14 -9.65
N LEU A 443 -11.68 -19.60 -10.78
CA LEU A 443 -12.24 -18.76 -11.84
C LEU A 443 -13.75 -19.01 -11.93
N SER A 444 -14.51 -17.97 -12.25
CA SER A 444 -15.93 -18.10 -12.59
C SER A 444 -16.13 -18.91 -13.87
N GLN A 445 -17.23 -19.67 -13.95
CA GLN A 445 -17.69 -20.26 -15.21
C GLN A 445 -18.09 -19.17 -16.21
N GLU A 446 -18.78 -18.14 -15.74
CA GLU A 446 -19.17 -16.99 -16.54
C GLU A 446 -18.04 -15.95 -16.56
N VAL A 447 -17.51 -15.68 -17.75
CA VAL A 447 -16.28 -14.91 -17.97
C VAL A 447 -16.45 -13.42 -17.65
N GLU A 448 -17.65 -12.86 -17.87
CA GLU A 448 -17.97 -11.46 -17.56
C GLU A 448 -18.57 -11.32 -16.15
N SER A 449 -17.83 -11.79 -15.13
CA SER A 449 -18.32 -11.85 -13.75
C SER A 449 -18.73 -10.50 -13.15
N VAL A 450 -18.21 -9.38 -13.67
CA VAL A 450 -18.59 -8.01 -13.25
C VAL A 450 -20.05 -7.73 -13.60
N LEU A 451 -20.43 -8.00 -14.86
CA LEU A 451 -21.82 -7.89 -15.34
C LEU A 451 -22.77 -8.85 -14.62
N VAL A 452 -22.29 -10.04 -14.25
CA VAL A 452 -23.06 -10.96 -13.39
C VAL A 452 -23.26 -10.35 -12.00
N GLY A 453 -22.25 -9.70 -11.44
CA GLY A 453 -22.35 -8.91 -10.20
C GLY A 453 -23.42 -7.81 -10.28
N ALA A 454 -23.41 -6.99 -11.34
CA ALA A 454 -24.46 -5.99 -11.56
C ALA A 454 -25.86 -6.61 -11.75
N ALA A 455 -25.97 -7.72 -12.48
CA ALA A 455 -27.23 -8.43 -12.63
C ALA A 455 -27.76 -9.00 -11.30
N ILE A 456 -26.87 -9.44 -10.39
CA ILE A 456 -27.23 -9.85 -9.01
C ILE A 456 -27.81 -8.67 -8.22
N LEU A 457 -27.27 -7.45 -8.36
CA LEU A 457 -27.87 -6.26 -7.73
C LEU A 457 -29.32 -6.05 -8.20
N GLY A 458 -29.56 -6.14 -9.51
CA GLY A 458 -30.90 -6.06 -10.10
C GLY A 458 -31.83 -7.20 -9.62
N ALA A 459 -31.29 -8.40 -9.43
CA ALA A 459 -32.02 -9.55 -8.90
C ALA A 459 -32.44 -9.37 -7.43
N CYS A 460 -31.55 -8.84 -6.58
CA CYS A 460 -31.89 -8.44 -5.21
C CYS A 460 -32.97 -7.35 -5.19
N ALA A 461 -32.80 -6.28 -5.99
CA ALA A 461 -33.73 -5.15 -6.05
C ALA A 461 -35.13 -5.56 -6.54
N SER A 462 -35.23 -6.60 -7.37
CA SER A 462 -36.51 -7.14 -7.85
C SER A 462 -37.34 -7.88 -6.79
N GLY A 463 -36.77 -8.14 -5.62
CA GLY A 463 -37.37 -8.97 -4.56
C GLY A 463 -37.43 -10.47 -4.88
N ASP A 464 -36.87 -10.93 -6.02
CA ASP A 464 -36.86 -12.34 -6.39
C ASP A 464 -35.92 -13.21 -5.55
N PHE A 465 -34.96 -12.58 -4.87
CA PHE A 465 -34.00 -13.22 -3.96
C PHE A 465 -33.96 -12.44 -2.65
N THR A 466 -34.53 -12.99 -1.57
CA THR A 466 -34.42 -12.41 -0.23
C THR A 466 -32.98 -12.45 0.28
N SER A 467 -32.59 -11.47 1.09
CA SER A 467 -31.26 -11.38 1.71
C SER A 467 -30.91 -12.65 2.54
N VAL A 468 -29.60 -12.85 2.73
CA VAL A 468 -28.96 -14.11 3.20
C VAL A 468 -29.48 -14.63 4.56
N GLN A 469 -30.15 -13.79 5.35
CA GLN A 469 -30.52 -13.99 6.77
C GLN A 469 -31.29 -15.30 7.07
N LEU A 470 -32.09 -15.82 6.14
CA LEU A 470 -32.92 -17.02 6.35
C LEU A 470 -32.23 -18.36 6.01
N GLN A 471 -31.05 -18.37 5.37
CA GLN A 471 -30.39 -19.62 4.97
C GLN A 471 -29.58 -20.31 6.10
N THR A 472 -29.49 -19.69 7.28
CA THR A 472 -28.72 -20.18 8.44
C THR A 472 -29.18 -21.55 8.95
N PHE A 473 -30.48 -21.87 8.82
CA PHE A 473 -31.05 -23.15 9.23
C PHE A 473 -31.17 -24.09 8.02
N LYS A 474 -30.48 -25.23 8.07
CA LYS A 474 -30.45 -26.24 6.99
C LYS A 474 -31.73 -27.09 6.98
N THR A 475 -32.87 -26.46 6.69
CA THR A 475 -34.17 -27.11 6.53
C THR A 475 -34.23 -27.93 5.23
N ALA A 476 -35.08 -28.97 5.21
CA ALA A 476 -35.22 -29.85 4.03
C ALA A 476 -35.84 -29.14 2.82
N SER A 477 -36.59 -28.05 3.05
CA SER A 477 -37.04 -27.11 2.03
C SER A 477 -36.39 -25.74 2.28
N PRO A 478 -35.63 -25.18 1.33
CA PRO A 478 -35.14 -23.81 1.41
C PRO A 478 -36.30 -22.82 1.32
N CYS A 479 -36.40 -21.90 2.29
CA CYS A 479 -37.38 -20.82 2.26
C CYS A 479 -36.89 -19.73 1.28
N GLN A 480 -37.68 -19.43 0.24
CA GLN A 480 -37.34 -18.46 -0.81
C GLN A 480 -38.14 -17.16 -0.75
N ASP A 481 -39.22 -17.13 0.03
CA ASP A 481 -40.08 -15.96 0.26
C ASP A 481 -40.57 -15.99 1.71
N VAL A 482 -40.62 -14.85 2.38
CA VAL A 482 -41.17 -14.68 3.74
C VAL A 482 -42.59 -15.25 3.84
N LYS A 483 -43.39 -15.15 2.77
CA LYS A 483 -44.75 -15.72 2.71
C LYS A 483 -44.78 -17.24 2.89
N GLN A 484 -43.69 -17.95 2.56
CA GLN A 484 -43.60 -19.41 2.77
C GLN A 484 -43.49 -19.78 4.26
N LEU A 485 -43.08 -18.86 5.14
CA LEU A 485 -43.09 -19.08 6.59
C LEU A 485 -44.50 -19.07 7.20
N THR A 486 -45.45 -18.37 6.57
CA THR A 486 -46.84 -18.22 7.07
C THR A 486 -47.62 -19.54 7.18
N ASN A 487 -47.12 -20.63 6.59
CA ASN A 487 -47.75 -21.96 6.69
C ASN A 487 -47.33 -22.77 7.93
N GLY A 488 -46.32 -22.31 8.68
CA GLY A 488 -45.79 -22.94 9.89
C GLY A 488 -44.99 -24.24 9.68
N VAL A 489 -44.87 -24.75 8.45
CA VAL A 489 -44.22 -26.03 8.14
C VAL A 489 -42.71 -25.94 8.38
N THR A 490 -42.05 -24.93 7.79
CA THR A 490 -40.61 -24.68 7.96
C THR A 490 -40.25 -24.44 9.44
N MET A 491 -41.08 -23.70 10.17
CA MET A 491 -40.89 -23.45 11.61
C MET A 491 -40.92 -24.74 12.43
N ALA A 492 -41.87 -25.63 12.15
CA ALA A 492 -41.95 -26.93 12.83
C ALA A 492 -40.75 -27.83 12.51
N GLN A 493 -40.26 -27.80 11.27
CA GLN A 493 -39.03 -28.52 10.88
C GLN A 493 -37.79 -27.97 11.62
N VAL A 494 -37.68 -26.65 11.82
CA VAL A 494 -36.61 -26.03 12.62
C VAL A 494 -36.69 -26.45 14.08
N LEU A 495 -37.88 -26.42 14.69
CA LEU A 495 -38.08 -26.86 16.08
C LEU A 495 -37.72 -28.34 16.27
N HIS A 496 -38.10 -29.21 15.32
CA HIS A 496 -37.66 -30.61 15.30
C HIS A 496 -36.14 -30.77 15.20
N GLN A 497 -35.43 -29.92 14.44
CA GLN A 497 -33.97 -29.95 14.38
C GLN A 497 -33.29 -29.47 15.68
N ILE A 498 -33.87 -28.46 16.35
CA ILE A 498 -33.40 -27.92 17.63
C ILE A 498 -33.48 -28.99 18.72
N ASP A 499 -34.66 -29.56 18.95
CA ASP A 499 -34.86 -30.62 19.95
C ASP A 499 -35.76 -31.75 19.41
N VAL A 500 -35.11 -32.80 18.91
CA VAL A 500 -35.74 -34.03 18.38
C VAL A 500 -36.47 -34.81 19.49
N ALA A 501 -36.07 -34.68 20.75
CA ALA A 501 -36.67 -35.42 21.86
C ALA A 501 -38.01 -34.79 22.29
N TRP A 502 -38.07 -33.45 22.35
CA TRP A 502 -39.31 -32.72 22.63
C TRP A 502 -40.22 -32.62 21.39
N PHE A 503 -39.71 -32.04 20.29
CA PHE A 503 -40.45 -31.83 19.05
C PHE A 503 -40.40 -33.08 18.15
N SER A 504 -40.70 -34.26 18.72
CA SER A 504 -40.59 -35.57 18.08
C SER A 504 -41.33 -35.67 16.73
N GLU A 505 -40.99 -36.69 15.92
CA GLU A 505 -41.70 -37.00 14.67
C GLU A 505 -43.24 -37.10 14.87
N SER A 506 -43.69 -37.58 16.03
CA SER A 506 -45.12 -37.70 16.39
C SER A 506 -45.81 -36.37 16.74
N TRP A 507 -45.03 -35.31 16.97
CA TRP A 507 -45.49 -33.92 17.05
C TRP A 507 -45.44 -33.28 15.66
N LEU A 508 -44.34 -33.46 14.93
CA LEU A 508 -44.16 -32.92 13.56
C LEU A 508 -45.25 -33.42 12.61
N SER A 509 -45.64 -34.71 12.70
CA SER A 509 -46.73 -35.30 11.89
C SER A 509 -48.13 -34.75 12.18
N ARG A 510 -48.29 -33.80 13.12
CA ARG A 510 -49.55 -33.08 13.40
C ARG A 510 -49.65 -31.79 12.60
N ILE A 511 -48.53 -31.30 12.06
CA ILE A 511 -48.46 -30.22 11.08
C ILE A 511 -48.91 -30.79 9.74
N LYS A 512 -49.59 -29.98 8.92
CA LYS A 512 -49.96 -30.36 7.55
C LYS A 512 -49.01 -29.70 6.58
N ASP A 513 -48.41 -30.48 5.68
CA ASP A 513 -47.51 -29.97 4.64
C ASP A 513 -48.29 -29.46 3.40
N ASP A 514 -49.40 -30.13 3.06
CA ASP A 514 -50.33 -29.70 1.99
C ASP A 514 -51.27 -28.59 2.50
N VAL A 515 -50.75 -27.35 2.48
CA VAL A 515 -51.43 -26.15 3.02
C VAL A 515 -52.04 -25.27 1.92
N GLY A 516 -51.30 -25.08 0.82
CA GLY A 516 -51.59 -24.04 -0.18
C GLY A 516 -51.83 -22.67 0.46
N ASP A 517 -52.78 -21.90 -0.09
CA ASP A 517 -53.25 -20.63 0.49
C ASP A 517 -54.48 -20.77 1.40
N ASN A 518 -54.71 -21.96 1.97
CA ASN A 518 -55.80 -22.17 2.91
C ASN A 518 -55.46 -21.58 4.28
N TRP A 519 -55.84 -20.32 4.52
CA TRP A 519 -55.56 -19.58 5.77
C TRP A 519 -55.96 -20.35 7.04
N ARG A 520 -57.04 -21.16 7.00
CA ARG A 520 -57.46 -21.99 8.14
C ARG A 520 -56.47 -23.10 8.47
N ILE A 521 -55.77 -23.63 7.47
CA ILE A 521 -54.69 -24.60 7.66
C ILE A 521 -53.41 -23.90 8.13
N LYS A 522 -53.06 -22.74 7.54
CA LYS A 522 -51.96 -21.87 8.02
C LYS A 522 -52.13 -21.55 9.52
N ALA A 523 -53.29 -21.05 9.93
CA ALA A 523 -53.63 -20.78 11.33
C ALA A 523 -53.65 -22.04 12.22
N SER A 524 -54.10 -23.19 11.69
CA SER A 524 -54.07 -24.45 12.44
C SER A 524 -52.65 -24.99 12.66
N ASN A 525 -51.74 -24.78 11.72
CA ASN A 525 -50.33 -25.13 11.88
C ASN A 525 -49.64 -24.18 12.85
N LEU A 526 -49.75 -22.86 12.66
CA LEU A 526 -49.11 -21.88 13.54
C LEU A 526 -49.60 -21.97 14.99
N LYS A 527 -50.88 -22.29 15.23
CA LYS A 527 -51.40 -22.56 16.58
C LYS A 527 -50.74 -23.77 17.26
N LYS A 528 -50.32 -24.79 16.51
CA LYS A 528 -49.55 -25.94 17.04
C LYS A 528 -48.08 -25.61 17.26
N VAL A 529 -47.48 -24.79 16.37
CA VAL A 529 -46.12 -24.28 16.50
C VAL A 529 -46.00 -23.43 17.77
N LEU A 530 -46.84 -22.40 17.92
CA LEU A 530 -46.84 -21.55 19.12
C LEU A 530 -47.12 -22.35 20.39
N HIS A 531 -48.14 -23.23 20.40
CA HIS A 531 -48.41 -24.07 21.57
C HIS A 531 -47.22 -24.98 21.92
N GLY A 532 -46.54 -25.57 20.94
CA GLY A 532 -45.34 -26.39 21.16
C GLY A 532 -44.18 -25.58 21.76
N ILE A 533 -43.99 -24.33 21.30
CA ILE A 533 -43.02 -23.38 21.85
C ILE A 533 -43.38 -23.02 23.30
N THR A 534 -44.63 -22.62 23.57
CA THR A 534 -45.07 -22.23 24.92
C THR A 534 -44.96 -23.39 25.91
N SER A 535 -45.33 -24.62 25.50
CA SER A 535 -45.11 -25.82 26.33
C SER A 535 -43.63 -26.12 26.54
N TYR A 536 -42.76 -25.96 25.54
CA TYR A 536 -41.30 -26.14 25.71
C TYR A 536 -40.72 -25.12 26.71
N TYR A 537 -41.10 -23.84 26.59
CA TYR A 537 -40.70 -22.80 27.55
C TYR A 537 -41.19 -23.12 28.97
N HIS A 538 -42.46 -23.48 29.14
CA HIS A 538 -43.05 -23.68 30.46
C HIS A 538 -42.63 -25.01 31.12
N GLU A 539 -42.65 -26.12 30.38
CA GLU A 539 -42.49 -27.48 30.92
C GLU A 539 -41.03 -27.98 30.88
N PHE A 540 -40.21 -27.48 29.94
CA PHE A 540 -38.82 -27.92 29.76
C PHE A 540 -37.79 -26.86 30.18
N LEU A 541 -37.98 -25.59 29.81
CA LEU A 541 -37.10 -24.49 30.24
C LEU A 541 -37.45 -23.91 31.62
N GLY A 542 -38.69 -24.12 32.10
CA GLY A 542 -39.18 -23.57 33.37
C GLY A 542 -39.40 -22.05 33.36
N GLN A 543 -39.54 -21.44 32.18
CA GLN A 543 -39.65 -19.99 31.97
C GLN A 543 -41.07 -19.60 31.53
N GLN A 544 -41.55 -18.43 31.94
CA GLN A 544 -42.78 -17.84 31.42
C GLN A 544 -42.47 -16.86 30.27
N ILE A 545 -43.24 -16.95 29.19
CA ILE A 545 -43.16 -15.99 28.08
C ILE A 545 -44.04 -14.78 28.43
N SER A 546 -43.49 -13.56 28.38
CA SER A 546 -44.27 -12.32 28.57
C SER A 546 -45.41 -12.24 27.54
N GLU A 547 -46.60 -11.78 27.95
CA GLU A 547 -47.74 -11.62 27.05
C GLU A 547 -47.41 -10.70 25.85
N GLU A 548 -46.53 -9.71 26.04
CA GLU A 548 -46.02 -8.78 25.02
C GLU A 548 -45.22 -9.47 23.89
N LEU A 549 -44.72 -10.69 24.13
CA LEU A 549 -43.94 -11.50 23.19
C LEU A 549 -44.77 -12.59 22.50
N ILE A 550 -46.06 -12.75 22.86
CA ILE A 550 -46.96 -13.73 22.25
C ILE A 550 -47.52 -13.14 20.94
N PRO A 551 -47.24 -13.75 19.77
CA PRO A 551 -47.61 -13.16 18.48
C PRO A 551 -49.08 -13.36 18.09
N ASP A 552 -49.68 -12.36 17.44
CA ASP A 552 -51.02 -12.50 16.85
C ASP A 552 -50.98 -13.37 15.58
N LEU A 553 -51.29 -14.65 15.78
CA LEU A 553 -51.34 -15.65 14.72
C LEU A 553 -52.36 -15.35 13.62
N ASN A 554 -53.36 -14.50 13.82
CA ASN A 554 -54.31 -14.15 12.76
C ASN A 554 -53.64 -13.20 11.74
N GLN A 555 -52.96 -12.16 12.22
CA GLN A 555 -52.23 -11.19 11.39
C GLN A 555 -51.12 -11.85 10.55
N ILE A 556 -50.42 -12.84 11.10
CA ILE A 556 -49.45 -13.67 10.34
C ILE A 556 -50.14 -14.44 9.20
N THR A 557 -51.38 -14.91 9.40
CA THR A 557 -52.07 -15.78 8.42
C THR A 557 -52.87 -15.05 7.36
N GLU A 558 -53.36 -13.85 7.66
CA GLU A 558 -54.20 -13.03 6.77
C GLU A 558 -53.38 -11.96 6.04
N CYS A 559 -52.47 -11.28 6.74
CA CYS A 559 -51.67 -10.17 6.21
C CYS A 559 -50.20 -10.54 5.91
N ALA A 560 -49.73 -11.70 6.39
CA ALA A 560 -48.30 -12.05 6.43
C ALA A 560 -47.46 -11.00 7.18
N ASP A 561 -47.99 -10.48 8.30
CA ASP A 561 -47.38 -9.37 9.03
C ASP A 561 -45.94 -9.70 9.51
N PRO A 562 -44.94 -8.84 9.20
CA PRO A 562 -43.54 -9.12 9.51
C PRO A 562 -43.17 -8.92 10.99
N VAL A 563 -43.94 -8.16 11.77
CA VAL A 563 -43.65 -7.88 13.19
C VAL A 563 -44.11 -9.07 14.04
N GLU A 564 -45.35 -9.53 13.83
CA GLU A 564 -45.87 -10.73 14.51
C GLU A 564 -45.11 -12.00 14.08
N LEU A 565 -44.73 -12.09 12.80
CA LEU A 565 -43.85 -13.15 12.30
C LEU A 565 -42.46 -13.08 12.94
N GLY A 566 -41.93 -11.86 13.15
CA GLY A 566 -40.68 -11.61 13.86
C GLY A 566 -40.69 -12.12 15.29
N ARG A 567 -41.73 -11.79 16.09
CA ARG A 567 -41.93 -12.34 17.44
C ARG A 567 -41.96 -13.87 17.45
N LEU A 568 -42.68 -14.49 16.51
CA LEU A 568 -42.74 -15.96 16.44
C LEU A 568 -41.37 -16.59 16.14
N LEU A 569 -40.55 -15.96 15.29
CA LEU A 569 -39.18 -16.38 15.01
C LEU A 569 -38.23 -16.13 16.19
N GLN A 570 -38.40 -15.03 16.93
CA GLN A 570 -37.65 -14.71 18.15
C GLN A 570 -37.83 -15.82 19.20
N LEU A 571 -39.05 -16.31 19.43
CA LEU A 571 -39.29 -17.43 20.35
C LEU A 571 -38.63 -18.75 19.88
N ILE A 572 -38.58 -19.02 18.56
CA ILE A 572 -37.89 -20.20 18.01
C ILE A 572 -36.37 -20.09 18.18
N LEU A 573 -35.80 -18.90 17.96
CA LEU A 573 -34.39 -18.59 18.24
C LEU A 573 -34.08 -18.78 19.74
N GLY A 574 -34.98 -18.34 20.62
CA GLY A 574 -34.92 -18.56 22.06
C GLY A 574 -34.93 -20.03 22.46
N CYS A 575 -35.67 -20.89 21.75
CA CYS A 575 -35.59 -22.35 21.92
C CYS A 575 -34.19 -22.88 21.54
N ALA A 576 -33.64 -22.41 20.41
CA ALA A 576 -32.35 -22.86 19.89
C ALA A 576 -31.16 -22.57 20.82
N VAL A 577 -31.15 -21.40 21.48
CA VAL A 577 -30.07 -21.01 22.41
C VAL A 577 -30.23 -21.59 23.82
N ASN A 578 -31.38 -22.17 24.16
CA ASN A 578 -31.64 -22.77 25.48
C ASN A 578 -31.69 -24.30 25.50
N CYS A 579 -31.83 -24.98 24.34
CA CYS A 579 -31.79 -26.45 24.23
C CYS A 579 -30.47 -27.09 24.70
N GLU A 580 -30.46 -28.42 24.89
CA GLU A 580 -29.24 -29.17 25.26
C GLU A 580 -28.09 -28.94 24.27
N LYS A 581 -28.40 -28.82 22.97
CA LYS A 581 -27.43 -28.60 21.89
C LYS A 581 -27.01 -27.14 21.70
N LYS A 582 -27.38 -26.22 22.59
CA LYS A 582 -27.15 -24.77 22.40
C LYS A 582 -25.75 -24.36 21.99
N GLN A 583 -24.70 -25.10 22.37
CA GLN A 583 -23.33 -24.85 21.92
C GLN A 583 -23.15 -24.94 20.39
N GLU A 584 -23.89 -25.81 19.69
CA GLU A 584 -23.87 -25.92 18.23
C GLU A 584 -24.61 -24.74 17.59
N HIS A 585 -25.80 -24.39 18.10
CA HIS A 585 -26.60 -23.28 17.58
C HIS A 585 -25.94 -21.91 17.86
N ILE A 586 -25.41 -21.68 19.06
CA ILE A 586 -24.64 -20.48 19.41
C ILE A 586 -23.38 -20.38 18.54
N LYS A 587 -22.65 -21.49 18.32
CA LYS A 587 -21.49 -21.47 17.41
C LYS A 587 -21.88 -21.06 15.99
N ASN A 588 -23.02 -21.53 15.47
CA ASN A 588 -23.51 -21.13 14.15
C ASN A 588 -23.94 -19.65 14.12
N ILE A 589 -24.58 -19.14 15.18
CA ILE A 589 -24.88 -17.70 15.34
C ILE A 589 -23.59 -16.87 15.31
N MET A 590 -22.55 -17.29 16.04
CA MET A 590 -21.22 -16.64 16.04
C MET A 590 -20.46 -16.74 14.69
N THR A 591 -21.02 -17.39 13.66
CA THR A 591 -20.50 -17.36 12.27
C THR A 591 -21.30 -16.48 11.32
N LEU A 592 -22.34 -15.77 11.81
CA LEU A 592 -23.08 -14.78 11.05
C LEU A 592 -22.30 -13.45 10.93
N GLU A 593 -22.76 -12.57 10.06
CA GLU A 593 -22.28 -11.19 9.97
C GLU A 593 -22.52 -10.44 11.31
N GLU A 594 -21.59 -9.58 11.73
CA GLU A 594 -21.64 -8.89 13.04
C GLU A 594 -22.93 -8.05 13.22
N SER A 595 -23.42 -7.43 12.14
CA SER A 595 -24.72 -6.74 12.11
C SER A 595 -25.89 -7.66 12.49
N VAL A 596 -25.89 -8.89 11.94
CA VAL A 596 -26.90 -9.92 12.21
C VAL A 596 -26.68 -10.54 13.58
N GLN A 597 -25.43 -10.73 14.02
CA GLN A 597 -25.12 -11.16 15.39
C GLN A 597 -25.67 -10.17 16.42
N HIS A 598 -25.55 -8.86 16.19
CA HIS A 598 -26.14 -7.85 17.06
C HIS A 598 -27.66 -7.93 17.10
N VAL A 599 -28.36 -8.00 15.96
CA VAL A 599 -29.83 -8.14 15.94
C VAL A 599 -30.29 -9.43 16.64
N VAL A 600 -29.62 -10.54 16.37
CA VAL A 600 -29.90 -11.84 17.01
C VAL A 600 -29.62 -11.79 18.51
N MET A 601 -28.53 -11.15 18.94
CA MET A 601 -28.16 -11.05 20.35
C MET A 601 -29.06 -10.08 21.13
N THR A 602 -29.50 -8.97 20.52
CA THR A 602 -30.55 -8.12 21.11
C THR A 602 -31.85 -8.89 21.28
N ALA A 603 -32.30 -9.63 20.25
CA ALA A 603 -33.52 -10.44 20.34
C ALA A 603 -33.43 -11.55 21.41
N ILE A 604 -32.23 -12.08 21.69
CA ILE A 604 -31.96 -13.01 22.79
C ILE A 604 -31.91 -12.29 24.15
N GLN A 605 -31.34 -11.08 24.22
CA GLN A 605 -31.29 -10.27 25.45
C GLN A 605 -32.67 -9.78 25.87
N GLU A 606 -33.55 -9.45 24.93
CA GLU A 606 -34.97 -9.17 25.18
C GLU A 606 -35.69 -10.38 25.83
N LEU A 607 -35.38 -11.60 25.38
CA LEU A 607 -35.90 -12.85 25.97
C LEU A 607 -35.27 -13.19 27.33
N MET A 608 -34.04 -12.76 27.61
CA MET A 608 -33.28 -13.13 28.81
C MET A 608 -33.26 -12.07 29.92
N SER A 609 -33.71 -10.84 29.65
CA SER A 609 -33.55 -9.69 30.57
C SER A 609 -34.56 -9.64 31.73
N LYS A 610 -35.49 -10.60 31.81
CA LYS A 610 -36.48 -10.72 32.91
C LYS A 610 -36.62 -12.16 33.43
N GLU A 611 -35.54 -12.75 33.96
CA GLU A 611 -35.54 -13.65 35.13
C GLU A 611 -34.18 -14.33 35.36
N ILE A 612 -33.69 -14.33 36.61
CA ILE A 612 -33.01 -15.46 37.30
C ILE A 612 -32.75 -15.00 38.75
N VAL A 613 -33.35 -15.69 39.73
CA VAL A 613 -33.08 -15.53 41.16
C VAL A 613 -32.82 -16.91 41.76
N ILE A 614 -31.54 -17.27 41.93
CA ILE A 614 -31.11 -18.46 42.67
C ILE A 614 -29.89 -18.08 43.54
N SER A 615 -29.84 -18.62 44.75
CA SER A 615 -28.88 -18.27 45.81
C SER A 615 -28.39 -19.54 46.54
N PRO A 616 -27.38 -19.49 47.44
CA PRO A 616 -25.97 -19.30 47.08
C PRO A 616 -25.06 -20.37 47.72
N ALA A 617 -23.73 -20.30 47.51
CA ALA A 617 -22.77 -21.01 48.35
C ALA A 617 -21.37 -20.36 48.38
N SER A 618 -20.77 -20.29 49.58
CA SER A 618 -19.33 -20.09 49.86
C SER A 618 -18.72 -18.68 49.77
N ASP A 619 -19.24 -17.76 50.58
CA ASP A 619 -18.45 -17.01 51.57
C ASP A 619 -17.06 -16.46 51.16
N THR A 620 -17.01 -15.32 50.44
CA THR A 620 -15.94 -14.30 50.63
C THR A 620 -16.34 -12.86 50.22
N VAL A 621 -17.62 -12.58 49.94
CA VAL A 621 -18.09 -11.28 49.38
C VAL A 621 -19.03 -10.51 50.35
N GLY A 622 -19.21 -11.02 51.57
CA GLY A 622 -20.33 -10.69 52.45
C GLY A 622 -20.47 -9.24 52.94
N GLU A 623 -19.45 -8.38 52.88
CA GLU A 623 -19.59 -6.96 53.29
C GLU A 623 -20.17 -6.07 52.17
N LEU A 624 -19.77 -6.26 50.91
CA LEU A 624 -20.38 -5.52 49.79
C LEU A 624 -21.75 -6.09 49.42
N GLU A 625 -21.92 -7.42 49.41
CA GLU A 625 -23.23 -8.03 49.15
C GLU A 625 -24.26 -7.60 50.19
N GLN A 626 -23.89 -7.42 51.45
CA GLN A 626 -24.83 -7.00 52.50
C GLN A 626 -25.18 -5.50 52.44
N GLN A 627 -24.35 -4.66 51.82
CA GLN A 627 -24.73 -3.28 51.50
C GLN A 627 -25.63 -3.21 50.26
N LEU A 628 -25.23 -3.88 49.17
CA LEU A 628 -26.00 -3.92 47.93
C LEU A 628 -27.38 -4.56 48.14
N LYS A 629 -27.46 -5.61 48.96
CA LYS A 629 -28.73 -6.28 49.26
C LYS A 629 -29.69 -5.38 50.04
N ARG A 630 -29.22 -4.59 51.02
CA ARG A 630 -30.09 -3.61 51.71
C ARG A 630 -30.58 -2.53 50.76
N ALA A 631 -29.70 -1.97 49.93
CA ALA A 631 -30.09 -0.98 48.94
C ALA A 631 -31.11 -1.53 47.91
N LEU A 632 -31.07 -2.82 47.60
CA LEU A 632 -32.06 -3.49 46.73
C LEU A 632 -33.36 -3.82 47.48
N GLU A 633 -33.30 -4.22 48.75
CA GLU A 633 -34.48 -4.44 49.60
C GLU A 633 -35.23 -3.10 49.83
N GLU A 634 -34.52 -2.04 50.23
CA GLU A 634 -35.02 -0.66 50.36
C GLU A 634 -35.61 -0.12 49.03
N LEU A 635 -34.98 -0.42 47.88
CA LEU A 635 -35.49 -0.03 46.57
C LEU A 635 -36.75 -0.82 46.17
N GLN A 636 -36.84 -2.11 46.48
CA GLN A 636 -38.05 -2.90 46.23
C GLN A 636 -39.21 -2.47 47.14
N GLU A 637 -38.93 -2.12 48.39
CA GLU A 637 -39.91 -1.62 49.35
C GLU A 637 -40.46 -0.26 48.89
N ALA A 638 -39.59 0.68 48.50
CA ALA A 638 -39.99 1.97 47.92
C ALA A 638 -40.75 1.85 46.58
N ILE A 639 -40.44 0.84 45.75
CA ILE A 639 -41.21 0.55 44.52
C ILE A 639 -42.59 -0.02 44.86
N ALA A 640 -42.72 -0.86 45.89
CA ALA A 640 -44.00 -1.37 46.36
C ALA A 640 -44.88 -0.25 46.94
N GLU A 641 -44.34 0.58 47.84
CA GLU A 641 -45.03 1.74 48.41
C GLU A 641 -45.50 2.71 47.32
N LYS A 642 -44.65 3.00 46.33
CA LYS A 642 -45.01 3.84 45.17
C LYS A 642 -46.20 3.29 44.39
N GLU A 643 -46.22 1.99 44.13
CA GLU A 643 -47.26 1.38 43.31
C GLU A 643 -48.57 1.16 44.10
N GLU A 644 -48.49 0.98 45.43
CA GLU A 644 -49.64 1.06 46.36
C GLU A 644 -50.21 2.49 46.42
N LEU A 645 -49.36 3.51 46.59
CA LEU A 645 -49.75 4.92 46.53
C LEU A 645 -50.42 5.28 45.19
N LYS A 646 -49.90 4.74 44.08
CA LYS A 646 -50.48 4.92 42.74
C LYS A 646 -51.88 4.28 42.61
N GLN A 647 -52.09 3.09 43.15
CA GLN A 647 -53.44 2.51 43.26
C GLN A 647 -54.34 3.36 44.18
N ARG A 648 -53.80 3.87 45.29
CA ARG A 648 -54.54 4.74 46.22
C ARG A 648 -54.97 6.07 45.56
N CYS A 649 -54.11 6.68 44.74
CA CYS A 649 -54.49 7.84 43.94
C CYS A 649 -55.61 7.51 42.94
N GLN A 650 -55.57 6.34 42.28
CA GLN A 650 -56.65 5.94 41.37
C GLN A 650 -57.98 5.68 42.09
N GLU A 651 -57.97 5.06 43.29
CA GLU A 651 -59.17 4.97 44.13
C GLU A 651 -59.70 6.35 44.55
N LEU A 652 -58.81 7.28 44.91
CA LEU A 652 -59.18 8.63 45.33
C LEU A 652 -59.71 9.47 44.16
N ASP A 653 -59.15 9.39 42.95
CA ASP A 653 -59.69 10.04 41.76
C ASP A 653 -61.10 9.51 41.41
N MET A 654 -61.33 8.19 41.56
CA MET A 654 -62.66 7.61 41.39
C MET A 654 -63.66 8.10 42.47
N GLN A 655 -63.23 8.20 43.73
CA GLN A 655 -64.06 8.74 44.81
C GLN A 655 -64.35 10.23 44.65
N VAL A 656 -63.35 11.04 44.25
CA VAL A 656 -63.51 12.47 43.94
C VAL A 656 -64.46 12.66 42.77
N THR A 657 -64.38 11.82 41.73
CA THR A 657 -65.33 11.86 40.59
C THR A 657 -66.76 11.57 41.07
N ALA A 658 -66.97 10.49 41.83
CA ALA A 658 -68.29 10.14 42.36
C ALA A 658 -68.88 11.21 43.30
N LEU A 659 -68.05 11.80 44.18
CA LEU A 659 -68.45 12.88 45.07
C LEU A 659 -68.72 14.20 44.33
N GLN A 660 -68.04 14.45 43.20
CA GLN A 660 -68.32 15.61 42.36
C GLN A 660 -69.66 15.45 41.63
N ASP A 661 -70.00 14.26 41.15
CA ASP A 661 -71.31 13.97 40.56
C ASP A 661 -72.44 14.02 41.60
N GLU A 662 -72.24 13.48 42.80
CA GLU A 662 -73.19 13.60 43.92
C GLU A 662 -73.40 15.06 44.33
N LYS A 663 -72.32 15.84 44.45
CA LYS A 663 -72.37 17.29 44.68
C LYS A 663 -73.14 18.02 43.57
N ASN A 664 -72.92 17.69 42.30
CA ASN A 664 -73.66 18.29 41.19
C ASN A 664 -75.17 18.00 41.31
N SER A 665 -75.54 16.76 41.68
CA SER A 665 -76.94 16.38 41.93
C SER A 665 -77.54 17.15 43.12
N LEU A 666 -76.80 17.27 44.24
CA LEU A 666 -77.24 17.99 45.44
C LEU A 666 -77.32 19.51 45.25
N VAL A 667 -76.55 20.09 44.32
CA VAL A 667 -76.68 21.50 43.92
C VAL A 667 -78.01 21.71 43.19
N SER A 668 -78.32 20.91 42.17
CA SER A 668 -79.61 21.01 41.47
C SER A 668 -80.82 20.69 42.36
N GLU A 669 -80.67 19.82 43.37
CA GLU A 669 -81.72 19.59 44.36
C GLU A 669 -81.87 20.77 45.34
N ASN A 670 -80.79 21.46 45.73
CA ASN A 670 -80.85 22.71 46.49
C ASN A 670 -81.53 23.85 45.72
N GLU A 671 -81.21 24.02 44.44
CA GLU A 671 -81.88 25.00 43.56
C GLU A 671 -83.39 24.76 43.53
N MET A 672 -83.80 23.50 43.31
CA MET A 672 -85.20 23.09 43.30
C MET A 672 -85.89 23.11 44.69
N MET A 673 -85.15 23.31 45.79
CA MET A 673 -85.69 23.45 47.14
C MET A 673 -85.77 24.92 47.58
N ASN A 674 -84.83 25.77 47.15
CA ASN A 674 -84.95 27.23 47.29
C ASN A 674 -86.18 27.77 46.54
N GLU A 675 -86.44 27.29 45.30
CA GLU A 675 -87.67 27.64 44.57
C GLU A 675 -88.97 27.26 45.30
N LYS A 676 -88.92 26.31 46.24
CA LYS A 676 -90.07 25.92 47.09
C LYS A 676 -90.13 26.72 48.40
N LEU A 677 -88.99 27.20 48.90
CA LEU A 677 -88.89 28.01 50.10
C LEU A 677 -89.45 29.42 49.86
N ASP A 678 -89.11 30.03 48.71
CA ASP A 678 -89.64 31.32 48.24
C ASP A 678 -91.18 31.32 48.03
N GLN A 679 -91.83 30.16 47.99
CA GLN A 679 -93.27 30.02 47.86
C GLN A 679 -94.03 29.91 49.19
N LEU A 680 -93.34 29.86 50.34
CA LEU A 680 -93.93 29.49 51.63
C LEU A 680 -93.57 30.38 52.84
N ASP A 681 -92.98 31.56 52.66
CA ASP A 681 -92.91 32.55 53.74
C ASP A 681 -94.22 33.34 53.86
N GLY A 682 -95.13 32.85 54.72
CA GLY A 682 -96.53 33.26 54.74
C GLY A 682 -97.27 32.94 56.04
N SER A 683 -96.77 33.48 57.16
CA SER A 683 -97.39 33.46 58.51
C SER A 683 -97.25 32.15 59.30
N PHE A 684 -96.75 32.22 60.54
CA PHE A 684 -97.61 32.30 61.74
C PHE A 684 -96.82 32.39 63.07
N ASP A 685 -97.06 33.45 63.85
CA ASP A 685 -96.71 33.53 65.28
C ASP A 685 -97.87 32.97 66.14
N ASP A 686 -97.72 31.78 66.73
CA ASP A 686 -98.44 31.36 67.95
C ASP A 686 -97.72 30.19 68.69
N PRO A 687 -97.21 30.34 69.92
CA PRO A 687 -96.27 29.37 70.52
C PRO A 687 -96.85 28.03 71.04
N ASN A 688 -98.13 27.70 70.83
CA ASN A 688 -98.83 26.70 71.66
C ASN A 688 -99.34 25.42 70.96
N THR A 689 -98.92 25.14 69.73
CA THR A 689 -99.31 23.91 68.99
C THR A 689 -98.28 22.76 69.12
N MET A 690 -98.65 21.54 68.68
CA MET A 690 -97.74 20.37 68.64
C MET A 690 -96.40 20.64 67.93
N VAL A 691 -96.36 21.64 67.03
CA VAL A 691 -95.14 22.12 66.36
C VAL A 691 -94.03 22.42 67.36
N ALA A 692 -94.32 23.05 68.50
CA ALA A 692 -93.31 23.40 69.50
C ALA A 692 -92.56 22.17 70.10
N LYS A 693 -93.23 21.01 70.18
CA LYS A 693 -92.58 19.76 70.64
C LYS A 693 -91.75 19.09 69.55
N LYS A 694 -92.13 19.23 68.28
CA LYS A 694 -91.25 18.86 67.15
C LYS A 694 -90.05 19.80 67.07
N TYR A 695 -90.27 21.10 67.21
CA TYR A 695 -89.23 22.12 67.21
C TYR A 695 -88.17 21.83 68.28
N PHE A 696 -88.57 21.58 69.54
CA PHE A 696 -87.63 21.22 70.60
C PHE A 696 -86.83 19.93 70.31
N HIS A 697 -87.45 18.93 69.67
CA HIS A 697 -86.74 17.70 69.29
C HIS A 697 -85.73 17.94 68.14
N VAL A 698 -86.13 18.69 67.12
CA VAL A 698 -85.26 19.10 66.00
C VAL A 698 -84.15 20.02 66.49
N GLN A 699 -84.41 20.88 67.46
CA GLN A 699 -83.42 21.75 68.09
C GLN A 699 -82.36 20.95 68.86
N LEU A 700 -82.76 19.92 69.61
CA LEU A 700 -81.82 19.00 70.26
C LEU A 700 -81.00 18.18 69.24
N GLN A 701 -81.61 17.77 68.13
CA GLN A 701 -80.88 17.13 67.02
C GLN A 701 -79.92 18.11 66.32
N LEU A 702 -80.29 19.39 66.20
CA LEU A 702 -79.43 20.44 65.66
C LEU A 702 -78.22 20.69 66.55
N GLU A 703 -78.40 20.75 67.88
CA GLU A 703 -77.31 20.86 68.85
C GLU A 703 -76.36 19.65 68.78
N GLN A 704 -76.90 18.42 68.68
CA GLN A 704 -76.08 17.21 68.50
C GLN A 704 -75.30 17.22 67.18
N LEU A 705 -75.95 17.58 66.06
CA LEU A 705 -75.30 17.71 64.77
C LEU A 705 -74.26 18.84 64.74
N GLN A 706 -74.45 19.92 65.51
CA GLN A 706 -73.46 20.99 65.66
C GLN A 706 -72.23 20.54 66.46
N GLU A 707 -72.40 19.78 67.55
CA GLU A 707 -71.25 19.21 68.29
C GLU A 707 -70.49 18.17 67.44
N GLU A 708 -71.20 17.37 66.64
CA GLU A 708 -70.59 16.43 65.70
C GLU A 708 -69.85 17.15 64.55
N ASN A 709 -70.43 18.22 63.98
CA ASN A 709 -69.76 19.04 62.97
C ASN A 709 -68.49 19.69 63.52
N TYR A 710 -68.53 20.24 64.74
CA TYR A 710 -67.36 20.84 65.38
C TYR A 710 -66.22 19.81 65.61
N ARG A 711 -66.55 18.55 65.94
CA ARG A 711 -65.56 17.47 65.98
C ARG A 711 -64.99 17.13 64.62
N LEU A 712 -65.82 17.11 63.57
CA LEU A 712 -65.39 16.83 62.20
C LEU A 712 -64.52 17.96 61.63
N GLU A 713 -64.82 19.24 61.94
CA GLU A 713 -63.96 20.37 61.59
C GLU A 713 -62.62 20.32 62.33
N ALA A 714 -62.61 20.02 63.64
CA ALA A 714 -61.36 19.85 64.39
C ALA A 714 -60.50 18.71 63.84
N ALA A 715 -61.09 17.54 63.58
CA ALA A 715 -60.37 16.41 62.99
C ALA A 715 -59.86 16.72 61.57
N LYS A 716 -60.63 17.46 60.77
CA LYS A 716 -60.23 17.92 59.43
C LYS A 716 -59.03 18.87 59.50
N ASP A 717 -58.96 19.76 60.48
CA ASP A 717 -57.79 20.64 60.68
C ASP A 717 -56.57 19.87 61.19
N ASP A 718 -56.73 18.88 62.08
CA ASP A 718 -55.64 17.96 62.47
C ASP A 718 -55.10 17.18 61.26
N TYR A 719 -55.97 16.64 60.39
CA TYR A 719 -55.56 15.98 59.15
C TYR A 719 -54.89 16.95 58.17
N ARG A 720 -55.35 18.20 58.07
CA ARG A 720 -54.73 19.22 57.22
C ARG A 720 -53.30 19.53 57.67
N VAL A 721 -53.07 19.72 58.97
CA VAL A 721 -51.71 19.91 59.53
C VAL A 721 -50.84 18.68 59.31
N HIS A 722 -51.40 17.47 59.35
CA HIS A 722 -50.65 16.24 59.03
C HIS A 722 -50.24 16.19 57.56
N CYS A 723 -51.12 16.57 56.62
CA CYS A 723 -50.77 16.70 55.20
C CYS A 723 -49.71 17.77 54.96
N GLU A 724 -49.82 18.96 55.57
CA GLU A 724 -48.83 20.05 55.45
C GLU A 724 -47.41 19.61 55.91
N GLU A 725 -47.31 18.77 56.94
CA GLU A 725 -46.02 18.21 57.40
C GLU A 725 -45.51 17.04 56.52
N LEU A 726 -46.41 16.22 55.95
CA LEU A 726 -46.05 15.16 54.99
C LEU A 726 -45.56 15.74 53.65
N GLU A 727 -46.20 16.78 53.12
CA GLU A 727 -45.75 17.51 51.93
C GLU A 727 -44.34 18.08 52.13
N LYS A 728 -44.08 18.67 53.30
CA LYS A 728 -42.77 19.19 53.67
C LYS A 728 -41.68 18.09 53.74
N GLN A 729 -42.01 16.92 54.29
CA GLN A 729 -41.07 15.78 54.31
C GLN A 729 -40.82 15.23 52.89
N LEU A 730 -41.85 15.19 52.04
CA LEU A 730 -41.72 14.78 50.63
C LEU A 730 -40.80 15.74 49.85
N ILE A 731 -40.86 17.05 50.12
CA ILE A 731 -39.94 18.05 49.56
C ILE A 731 -38.49 17.84 50.05
N GLU A 732 -38.28 17.55 51.34
CA GLU A 732 -36.93 17.21 51.85
C GLU A 732 -36.37 15.93 51.21
N PHE A 733 -37.21 14.91 51.00
CA PHE A 733 -36.80 13.68 50.29
C PHE A 733 -36.51 13.91 48.80
N GLN A 734 -37.27 14.77 48.12
CA GLN A 734 -36.98 15.16 46.73
C GLN A 734 -35.62 15.86 46.61
N HIS A 735 -35.35 16.89 47.42
CA HIS A 735 -34.06 17.60 47.41
C HIS A 735 -32.89 16.64 47.68
N ARG A 736 -33.06 15.67 48.58
CA ARG A 736 -32.05 14.68 48.91
C ARG A 736 -31.85 13.63 47.80
N ASN A 737 -32.90 13.28 47.07
CA ASN A 737 -32.82 12.43 45.90
C ASN A 737 -32.11 13.14 44.73
N ASP A 738 -32.33 14.44 44.55
CA ASP A 738 -31.67 15.24 43.54
C ASP A 738 -30.17 15.40 43.84
N GLU A 739 -29.80 15.64 45.10
CA GLU A 739 -28.40 15.61 45.58
C GLU A 739 -27.71 14.27 45.27
N LEU A 740 -28.36 13.14 45.62
CA LEU A 740 -27.83 11.79 45.37
C LEU A 740 -27.74 11.47 43.87
N THR A 741 -28.70 11.94 43.07
CA THR A 741 -28.69 11.77 41.61
C THR A 741 -27.52 12.54 41.00
N SER A 742 -27.30 13.79 41.41
CA SER A 742 -26.16 14.61 40.99
C SER A 742 -24.82 13.95 41.36
N LEU A 743 -24.69 13.43 42.59
CA LEU A 743 -23.47 12.74 43.04
C LEU A 743 -23.23 11.43 42.25
N ALA A 744 -24.29 10.73 41.86
CA ALA A 744 -24.22 9.55 41.00
C ALA A 744 -23.88 9.88 39.54
N GLU A 745 -24.15 11.11 39.07
CA GLU A 745 -23.72 11.62 37.76
C GLU A 745 -22.25 12.03 37.77
N GLU A 746 -21.79 12.75 38.80
CA GLU A 746 -20.37 13.06 39.01
C GLU A 746 -19.53 11.77 39.12
N THR A 747 -20.01 10.77 39.86
CA THR A 747 -19.36 9.45 39.96
C THR A 747 -19.28 8.71 38.61
N ARG A 748 -20.29 8.87 37.73
CA ARG A 748 -20.26 8.33 36.36
C ARG A 748 -19.23 9.07 35.50
N ALA A 749 -19.25 10.41 35.51
CA ALA A 749 -18.30 11.23 34.76
C ALA A 749 -16.84 10.95 35.15
N LEU A 750 -16.55 10.82 36.44
CA LEU A 750 -15.22 10.46 36.94
C LEU A 750 -14.78 9.05 36.53
N LYS A 751 -15.73 8.09 36.45
CA LYS A 751 -15.43 6.75 35.93
C LYS A 751 -15.08 6.80 34.44
N ASP A 752 -15.86 7.54 33.65
CA ASP A 752 -15.63 7.68 32.21
C ASP A 752 -14.30 8.40 31.94
N GLU A 753 -13.93 9.42 32.74
CA GLU A 753 -12.61 10.05 32.69
C GLU A 753 -11.49 9.05 33.01
N ILE A 754 -11.64 8.21 34.03
CA ILE A 754 -10.67 7.15 34.37
C ILE A 754 -10.53 6.13 33.22
N ASP A 755 -11.63 5.72 32.60
CA ASP A 755 -11.60 4.76 31.48
C ASP A 755 -10.98 5.39 30.21
N VAL A 756 -11.21 6.69 29.96
CA VAL A 756 -10.50 7.49 28.94
C VAL A 756 -9.00 7.61 29.25
N LEU A 757 -8.62 7.81 30.51
CA LEU A 757 -7.22 7.88 30.94
C LEU A 757 -6.51 6.52 30.79
N ARG A 758 -7.18 5.39 31.09
CA ARG A 758 -6.63 4.04 30.79
C ARG A 758 -6.44 3.84 29.30
N ALA A 759 -7.46 4.14 28.48
CA ALA A 759 -7.36 4.04 27.02
C ALA A 759 -6.26 4.96 26.44
N THR A 760 -5.97 6.08 27.11
CA THR A 760 -4.87 6.99 26.75
C THR A 760 -3.51 6.45 27.19
N SER A 761 -3.42 5.79 28.35
CA SER A 761 -2.21 5.07 28.80
C SER A 761 -1.88 3.89 27.88
N ASP A 762 -2.87 3.10 27.46
CA ASP A 762 -2.65 2.01 26.50
C ASP A 762 -2.24 2.52 25.11
N LYS A 763 -2.76 3.67 24.68
CA LYS A 763 -2.27 4.37 23.48
C LYS A 763 -0.82 4.84 23.67
N ALA A 764 -0.45 5.38 24.83
CA ALA A 764 0.92 5.79 25.13
C ALA A 764 1.88 4.58 25.10
N ASN A 765 1.53 3.45 25.73
CA ASN A 765 2.31 2.21 25.71
C ASN A 765 2.50 1.69 24.27
N LYS A 766 1.44 1.71 23.46
CA LYS A 766 1.51 1.34 22.03
C LYS A 766 2.39 2.30 21.23
N LEU A 767 2.25 3.61 21.44
CA LEU A 767 3.10 4.63 20.81
C LEU A 767 4.57 4.48 21.22
N GLU A 768 4.87 4.18 22.48
CA GLU A 768 6.24 3.95 22.96
C GLU A 768 6.87 2.73 22.29
N SER A 769 6.15 1.60 22.22
CA SER A 769 6.63 0.43 21.46
C SER A 769 6.83 0.73 19.96
N THR A 770 6.00 1.60 19.40
CA THR A 770 6.11 2.06 18.00
C THR A 770 7.31 2.99 17.80
N VAL A 771 7.61 3.87 18.76
CA VAL A 771 8.81 4.71 18.79
C VAL A 771 10.07 3.86 18.90
N GLU A 772 10.06 2.77 19.65
CA GLU A 772 11.21 1.85 19.74
C GLU A 772 11.44 1.10 18.42
N VAL A 773 10.37 0.65 17.74
CA VAL A 773 10.45 0.11 16.37
C VAL A 773 10.97 1.18 15.38
N TYR A 774 10.55 2.44 15.51
CA TYR A 774 11.08 3.52 14.67
C TYR A 774 12.55 3.87 14.99
N ARG A 775 13.00 3.76 16.25
CA ARG A 775 14.43 3.88 16.61
C ARG A 775 15.25 2.80 15.92
N GLN A 776 14.81 1.54 15.95
CA GLN A 776 15.47 0.45 15.24
C GLN A 776 15.52 0.73 13.73
N LYS A 777 14.37 1.03 13.09
CA LYS A 777 14.32 1.37 11.66
C LYS A 777 15.20 2.56 11.29
N LEU A 778 15.35 3.56 12.17
CA LEU A 778 16.21 4.72 11.93
C LEU A 778 17.69 4.40 12.12
N GLN A 779 18.03 3.40 12.94
CA GLN A 779 19.38 2.84 13.01
C GLN A 779 19.70 1.99 11.76
N ASP A 780 18.78 1.12 11.35
CA ASP A 780 18.87 0.33 10.11
C ASP A 780 19.03 1.23 8.88
N LEU A 781 18.28 2.34 8.82
CA LEU A 781 18.37 3.35 7.75
C LEU A 781 19.72 4.10 7.78
N ASN A 782 20.31 4.33 8.95
CA ASN A 782 21.65 4.90 9.05
C ASN A 782 22.74 3.91 8.61
N ASP A 783 22.56 2.60 8.83
CA ASP A 783 23.47 1.58 8.30
C ASP A 783 23.28 1.37 6.79
N LEU A 784 22.05 1.41 6.28
CA LEU A 784 21.76 1.43 4.85
C LEU A 784 22.37 2.67 4.17
N ARG A 785 22.34 3.85 4.81
CA ARG A 785 23.05 5.05 4.33
C ARG A 785 24.58 4.86 4.25
N LYS A 786 25.19 4.12 5.18
CA LYS A 786 26.63 3.77 5.10
C LYS A 786 26.90 2.83 3.91
N GLN A 787 26.03 1.84 3.70
CA GLN A 787 26.12 0.93 2.55
C GLN A 787 25.95 1.67 1.22
N VAL A 788 24.92 2.52 1.09
CA VAL A 788 24.70 3.37 -0.10
C VAL A 788 25.90 4.29 -0.35
N LYS A 789 26.49 4.90 0.69
CA LYS A 789 27.71 5.71 0.53
C LYS A 789 28.89 4.87 0.04
N SER A 790 29.11 3.68 0.60
CA SER A 790 30.17 2.77 0.16
C SER A 790 29.95 2.28 -1.29
N LEU A 791 28.71 2.04 -1.70
CA LEU A 791 28.35 1.71 -3.08
C LEU A 791 28.53 2.91 -4.02
N GLN A 792 28.25 4.14 -3.58
CA GLN A 792 28.54 5.35 -4.34
C GLN A 792 30.05 5.55 -4.54
N GLU A 793 30.86 5.39 -3.49
CA GLU A 793 32.32 5.45 -3.57
C GLU A 793 32.87 4.35 -4.52
N THR A 794 32.30 3.14 -4.45
CA THR A 794 32.67 2.01 -5.33
C THR A 794 32.25 2.25 -6.79
N ASN A 795 31.05 2.77 -7.04
CA ASN A 795 30.60 3.12 -8.39
C ASN A 795 31.38 4.31 -8.97
N MET A 796 31.80 5.27 -8.14
CA MET A 796 32.68 6.36 -8.59
C MET A 796 34.07 5.84 -8.97
N MET A 797 34.59 4.84 -8.24
CA MET A 797 35.80 4.13 -8.62
C MET A 797 35.63 3.32 -9.93
N TYR A 798 34.52 2.59 -10.10
CA TYR A 798 34.25 1.88 -11.36
C TYR A 798 34.10 2.84 -12.54
N MET A 799 33.38 3.96 -12.38
CA MET A 799 33.26 5.00 -13.40
C MET A 799 34.62 5.60 -13.77
N HIS A 800 35.49 5.89 -12.79
CA HIS A 800 36.84 6.38 -13.05
C HIS A 800 37.70 5.34 -13.79
N ASN A 801 37.61 4.06 -13.41
CA ASN A 801 38.28 2.96 -14.11
C ASN A 801 37.77 2.81 -15.55
N THR A 802 36.45 2.91 -15.80
CA THR A 802 35.87 2.86 -17.15
C THR A 802 36.39 4.00 -18.02
N VAL A 803 36.38 5.25 -17.52
CA VAL A 803 36.92 6.41 -18.25
C VAL A 803 38.42 6.23 -18.54
N SER A 804 39.18 5.69 -17.59
CA SER A 804 40.61 5.38 -17.79
C SER A 804 40.83 4.31 -18.88
N LEU A 805 40.00 3.26 -18.91
CA LEU A 805 40.03 2.22 -19.93
C LEU A 805 39.56 2.73 -21.31
N GLU A 806 38.60 3.64 -21.37
CA GLU A 806 38.20 4.33 -22.61
C GLU A 806 39.33 5.21 -23.15
N GLU A 807 40.06 5.92 -22.27
CA GLU A 807 41.27 6.65 -22.65
C GLU A 807 42.38 5.72 -23.16
N GLU A 808 42.63 4.58 -22.51
CA GLU A 808 43.60 3.59 -22.97
C GLU A 808 43.18 2.97 -24.32
N LEU A 809 41.89 2.68 -24.52
CA LEU A 809 41.34 2.22 -25.79
C LEU A 809 41.51 3.29 -26.89
N LYS A 810 41.32 4.57 -26.56
CA LYS A 810 41.55 5.71 -27.48
C LYS A 810 43.03 5.85 -27.84
N LYS A 811 43.93 5.70 -26.87
CA LYS A 811 45.41 5.68 -27.07
C LYS A 811 45.84 4.48 -27.93
N ALA A 812 45.29 3.29 -27.68
CA ALA A 812 45.53 2.08 -28.45
C ALA A 812 45.02 2.18 -29.90
N ASN A 813 43.85 2.78 -30.12
CA ASN A 813 43.32 3.03 -31.46
C ASN A 813 44.17 4.07 -32.24
N ALA A 814 44.67 5.11 -31.58
CA ALA A 814 45.61 6.05 -32.19
C ALA A 814 46.93 5.37 -32.57
N ALA A 815 47.50 4.55 -31.67
CA ALA A 815 48.70 3.75 -31.95
C ALA A 815 48.46 2.76 -33.12
N ARG A 816 47.28 2.14 -33.21
CA ARG A 816 46.90 1.26 -34.32
C ARG A 816 46.84 2.00 -35.66
N ALA A 817 46.34 3.23 -35.69
CA ALA A 817 46.34 4.07 -36.89
C ALA A 817 47.76 4.49 -37.32
N GLN A 818 48.64 4.79 -36.37
CA GLN A 818 50.07 5.01 -36.64
C GLN A 818 50.76 3.74 -37.18
N LEU A 819 50.49 2.58 -36.58
CA LEU A 819 51.07 1.29 -37.00
C LEU A 819 50.66 0.93 -38.44
N GLU A 820 49.39 1.12 -38.80
CA GLU A 820 48.92 0.88 -40.18
C GLU A 820 49.47 1.94 -41.18
N THR A 821 49.85 3.13 -40.70
CA THR A 821 50.58 4.15 -41.48
C THR A 821 52.04 3.73 -41.71
N TYR A 822 52.75 3.27 -40.67
CA TYR A 822 54.10 2.71 -40.80
C TYR A 822 54.13 1.48 -41.72
N LYS A 823 53.11 0.62 -41.64
CA LYS A 823 52.94 -0.54 -42.53
C LYS A 823 52.84 -0.14 -44.00
N ARG A 824 52.09 0.93 -44.33
CA ARG A 824 52.08 1.53 -45.68
C ARG A 824 53.47 2.06 -46.07
N GLN A 825 54.15 2.79 -45.20
CA GLN A 825 55.51 3.29 -45.47
C GLN A 825 56.51 2.15 -45.71
N VAL A 826 56.43 1.05 -44.95
CA VAL A 826 57.24 -0.16 -45.17
C VAL A 826 56.91 -0.80 -46.52
N GLN A 827 55.65 -0.83 -46.92
CA GLN A 827 55.22 -1.37 -48.22
C GLN A 827 55.69 -0.51 -49.41
N ASP A 828 55.67 0.83 -49.27
CA ASP A 828 56.24 1.77 -50.23
C ASP A 828 57.77 1.64 -50.31
N LEU A 829 58.46 1.51 -49.17
CA LEU A 829 59.91 1.31 -49.10
C LEU A 829 60.31 -0.04 -49.71
N HIS A 830 59.54 -1.11 -49.47
CA HIS A 830 59.75 -2.41 -50.11
C HIS A 830 59.55 -2.35 -51.63
N THR A 831 58.57 -1.57 -52.10
CA THR A 831 58.34 -1.32 -53.52
C THR A 831 59.50 -0.54 -54.15
N LYS A 832 60.01 0.50 -53.47
CA LYS A 832 61.20 1.27 -53.89
C LYS A 832 62.47 0.42 -53.92
N LEU A 833 62.66 -0.44 -52.91
CA LEU A 833 63.76 -1.40 -52.86
C LEU A 833 63.69 -2.41 -54.01
N SER A 834 62.48 -2.87 -54.38
CA SER A 834 62.28 -3.74 -55.54
C SER A 834 62.62 -3.03 -56.87
N SER A 835 62.30 -1.74 -57.02
CA SER A 835 62.68 -0.98 -58.22
C SER A 835 64.18 -0.71 -58.30
N GLU A 836 64.84 -0.34 -57.20
CA GLU A 836 66.29 -0.11 -57.20
C GLU A 836 67.09 -1.42 -57.30
N SER A 837 66.59 -2.54 -56.77
CA SER A 837 67.15 -3.88 -57.06
C SER A 837 67.12 -4.17 -58.55
N LYS A 838 65.96 -4.05 -59.21
CA LYS A 838 65.84 -4.26 -60.67
C LYS A 838 66.73 -3.32 -61.48
N ARG A 839 66.94 -2.09 -61.00
CA ARG A 839 67.88 -1.14 -61.59
C ARG A 839 69.33 -1.59 -61.42
N ALA A 840 69.72 -2.07 -60.24
CA ALA A 840 71.03 -2.65 -59.98
C ALA A 840 71.28 -3.90 -60.81
N ASP A 841 70.30 -4.80 -60.94
CA ASP A 841 70.35 -5.98 -61.80
C ASP A 841 70.56 -5.60 -63.28
N THR A 842 69.86 -4.56 -63.75
CA THR A 842 70.00 -4.02 -65.10
C THR A 842 71.40 -3.44 -65.32
N LEU A 843 71.90 -2.62 -64.37
CA LEU A 843 73.24 -2.05 -64.43
C LEU A 843 74.33 -3.11 -64.34
N ALA A 844 74.14 -4.17 -63.55
CA ALA A 844 75.06 -5.31 -63.48
C ALA A 844 75.11 -6.08 -64.80
N PHE A 845 73.97 -6.25 -65.48
CA PHE A 845 73.93 -6.82 -66.83
C PHE A 845 74.64 -5.92 -67.87
N GLU A 846 74.47 -4.60 -67.78
CA GLU A 846 75.21 -3.66 -68.64
C GLU A 846 76.71 -3.62 -68.34
N MET A 847 77.11 -3.66 -67.06
CA MET A 847 78.51 -3.78 -66.64
C MET A 847 79.12 -5.07 -67.17
N LYS A 848 78.48 -6.22 -66.99
CA LYS A 848 78.98 -7.49 -67.54
C LYS A 848 79.11 -7.45 -69.06
N ARG A 849 78.14 -6.86 -69.78
CA ARG A 849 78.21 -6.65 -71.24
C ARG A 849 79.31 -5.67 -71.67
N LEU A 850 79.72 -4.74 -70.80
CA LEU A 850 80.87 -3.86 -71.00
C LEU A 850 82.19 -4.56 -70.64
N GLU A 851 82.20 -5.44 -69.64
CA GLU A 851 83.34 -6.30 -69.29
C GLU A 851 83.62 -7.34 -70.38
N GLU A 852 82.60 -8.03 -70.90
CA GLU A 852 82.72 -8.95 -72.05
C GLU A 852 83.29 -8.20 -73.28
N LYS A 853 82.81 -6.98 -73.54
CA LYS A 853 83.41 -6.10 -74.56
C LYS A 853 84.85 -5.73 -74.25
N HIS A 854 85.16 -5.34 -73.02
CA HIS A 854 86.51 -4.99 -72.58
C HIS A 854 87.45 -6.19 -72.71
N GLU A 855 86.98 -7.41 -72.40
CA GLU A 855 87.72 -8.65 -72.56
C GLU A 855 87.94 -8.99 -74.05
N THR A 856 86.97 -8.75 -74.93
CA THR A 856 87.21 -8.89 -76.39
C THR A 856 88.21 -7.85 -76.91
N LEU A 857 88.15 -6.60 -76.42
CA LEU A 857 89.11 -5.55 -76.77
C LEU A 857 90.48 -5.78 -76.12
N LEU A 858 90.56 -6.43 -74.95
CA LEU A 858 91.80 -6.89 -74.34
C LEU A 858 92.39 -8.04 -75.14
N LYS A 859 91.61 -9.02 -75.59
CA LYS A 859 92.07 -10.11 -76.48
C LYS A 859 92.48 -9.61 -77.85
N GLU A 860 91.81 -8.58 -78.38
CA GLU A 860 92.22 -7.92 -79.63
C GLU A 860 93.49 -7.07 -79.43
N LYS A 861 93.61 -6.35 -78.31
CA LYS A 861 94.85 -5.67 -77.88
C LYS A 861 95.98 -6.67 -77.63
N GLU A 862 95.71 -7.82 -77.04
CA GLU A 862 96.67 -8.90 -76.79
C GLU A 862 97.11 -9.53 -78.10
N ARG A 863 96.19 -9.81 -79.03
CA ARG A 863 96.53 -10.23 -80.41
C ARG A 863 97.33 -9.16 -81.17
N LEU A 864 97.02 -7.87 -80.99
CA LEU A 864 97.81 -6.77 -81.54
C LEU A 864 99.15 -6.61 -80.81
N ILE A 865 99.26 -7.04 -79.55
CA ILE A 865 100.50 -7.13 -78.77
C ILE A 865 101.31 -8.34 -79.21
N GLU A 866 100.72 -9.49 -79.52
CA GLU A 866 101.38 -10.67 -80.11
C GLU A 866 101.81 -10.39 -81.56
N GLN A 867 101.02 -9.65 -82.34
CA GLN A 867 101.44 -9.18 -83.67
C GLN A 867 102.54 -8.13 -83.57
N ARG A 868 102.42 -7.17 -82.63
CA ARG A 868 103.50 -6.24 -82.30
C ARG A 868 104.72 -7.03 -81.87
N ASP A 869 104.57 -8.05 -81.03
CA ASP A 869 105.67 -8.77 -80.37
C ASP A 869 106.24 -9.90 -81.21
N THR A 870 105.57 -10.40 -82.24
CA THR A 870 106.21 -11.17 -83.32
C THR A 870 106.88 -10.24 -84.34
N LEU A 871 106.38 -9.01 -84.54
CA LEU A 871 107.12 -7.93 -85.22
C LEU A 871 108.28 -7.38 -84.35
N LYS A 872 108.21 -7.56 -83.03
CA LYS A 872 109.21 -7.10 -82.05
C LYS A 872 110.23 -8.17 -81.79
N GLU A 873 109.86 -9.44 -81.70
CA GLU A 873 110.73 -10.63 -81.72
C GLU A 873 111.38 -10.78 -83.08
N THR A 874 110.76 -10.51 -84.23
CA THR A 874 111.57 -10.40 -85.47
C THR A 874 112.52 -9.19 -85.43
N ASN A 875 112.21 -8.12 -84.70
CA ASN A 875 113.17 -7.05 -84.38
C ASN A 875 114.14 -7.39 -83.22
N GLU A 876 113.90 -8.44 -82.43
CA GLU A 876 114.60 -8.79 -81.19
C GLU A 876 115.24 -10.20 -81.25
N GLU A 877 115.09 -10.92 -82.34
CA GLU A 877 116.08 -11.83 -82.90
C GLU A 877 117.18 -10.96 -83.55
N LEU A 878 116.76 -9.90 -84.28
CA LEU A 878 117.63 -8.83 -84.79
C LEU A 878 118.26 -7.93 -83.70
N ARG A 879 117.79 -7.96 -82.44
CA ARG A 879 118.34 -7.12 -81.33
C ARG A 879 118.68 -7.84 -80.03
N CYS A 880 118.10 -8.99 -79.70
CA CYS A 880 118.44 -9.81 -78.52
C CYS A 880 119.32 -11.02 -78.85
N SER A 881 119.92 -11.02 -80.04
CA SER A 881 121.34 -11.40 -80.20
C SER A 881 122.32 -10.52 -79.39
N LYS A 882 121.83 -9.58 -78.55
CA LYS A 882 122.62 -8.48 -77.94
C LYS A 882 122.29 -8.11 -76.49
N ALA A 883 121.26 -8.68 -75.85
CA ALA A 883 120.77 -8.20 -74.55
C ALA A 883 120.03 -9.28 -73.71
N GLN A 884 120.71 -10.37 -73.35
CA GLN A 884 120.19 -11.37 -72.40
C GLN A 884 120.76 -11.09 -71.00
N GLN A 885 120.22 -10.10 -70.28
CA GLN A 885 120.76 -9.70 -68.98
C GLN A 885 119.71 -9.08 -68.01
N ASP A 886 119.63 -9.68 -66.82
CA ASP A 886 119.15 -9.18 -65.50
C ASP A 886 117.65 -8.90 -65.20
N HIS A 887 117.04 -9.93 -64.57
CA HIS A 887 115.96 -9.94 -63.56
C HIS A 887 116.30 -9.12 -62.27
N LEU A 888 115.49 -8.80 -61.23
CA LEU A 888 114.05 -8.91 -60.81
C LEU A 888 113.78 -8.11 -59.47
N ASN A 889 112.53 -8.12 -58.94
CA ASN A 889 112.11 -7.95 -57.49
C ASN A 889 112.10 -6.53 -56.82
N GLN A 890 111.38 -6.16 -55.70
CA GLN A 890 110.40 -6.82 -54.76
C GLN A 890 109.47 -5.81 -53.95
N ALA A 891 108.83 -6.18 -52.80
CA ALA A 891 107.68 -5.49 -52.10
C ALA A 891 107.68 -5.47 -50.49
N ASP A 892 106.49 -5.50 -49.81
CA ASP A 892 106.13 -5.69 -48.33
C ASP A 892 106.12 -4.50 -47.29
N ALA A 893 105.49 -4.45 -46.07
CA ALA A 893 104.30 -5.09 -45.38
C ALA A 893 104.00 -4.59 -43.88
N SER A 894 102.92 -5.11 -43.20
CA SER A 894 102.62 -5.20 -41.70
C SER A 894 101.93 -4.05 -40.85
N ALA A 895 101.55 -4.17 -39.54
CA ALA A 895 100.59 -5.06 -38.78
C ALA A 895 100.36 -4.75 -37.23
N THR A 896 99.26 -5.25 -36.58
CA THR A 896 98.95 -5.44 -35.08
C THR A 896 98.59 -4.21 -34.17
N LYS A 897 98.05 -4.23 -32.90
CA LYS A 897 97.47 -5.16 -31.83
C LYS A 897 96.56 -4.34 -30.82
N SER A 898 96.05 -4.64 -29.59
CA SER A 898 96.07 -5.63 -28.43
C SER A 898 94.73 -5.50 -27.60
N TYR A 899 94.16 -6.28 -26.64
CA TYR A 899 94.45 -7.42 -25.69
C TYR A 899 95.16 -7.11 -24.32
N GLU A 900 94.77 -7.56 -23.08
CA GLU A 900 93.59 -8.29 -22.49
C GLU A 900 93.58 -8.48 -20.89
N ASN A 901 92.39 -8.62 -20.22
CA ASN A 901 91.98 -9.43 -18.98
C ASN A 901 92.61 -9.28 -17.52
N LEU A 902 92.19 -9.85 -16.33
CA LEU A 902 91.08 -10.72 -15.72
C LEU A 902 91.10 -10.70 -14.12
N ALA A 903 90.02 -11.01 -13.32
CA ALA A 903 90.01 -11.79 -12.00
C ALA A 903 88.68 -11.79 -11.13
N ALA A 904 88.34 -12.90 -10.41
CA ALA A 904 87.20 -13.04 -9.44
C ALA A 904 87.35 -14.26 -8.43
N GLU A 905 86.30 -14.58 -7.63
CA GLU A 905 86.14 -15.62 -6.56
C GLU A 905 86.54 -15.20 -5.10
N ILE A 906 86.04 -15.76 -3.97
CA ILE A 906 85.35 -17.05 -3.65
C ILE A 906 84.18 -16.86 -2.63
N MET A 907 83.00 -17.42 -2.92
CA MET A 907 81.95 -18.00 -2.01
C MET A 907 80.69 -18.31 -2.85
N PRO A 908 79.77 -19.22 -2.44
CA PRO A 908 78.67 -19.71 -3.29
C PRO A 908 77.86 -18.62 -4.01
N VAL A 909 77.70 -18.83 -5.32
CA VAL A 909 77.45 -17.76 -6.30
C VAL A 909 75.96 -17.55 -6.52
N GLU A 910 75.20 -18.65 -6.61
CA GLU A 910 73.82 -18.70 -7.12
C GLU A 910 72.85 -17.85 -6.29
N TYR A 911 73.02 -17.79 -4.96
CA TYR A 911 72.17 -17.00 -4.07
C TYR A 911 72.75 -15.63 -3.69
N ARG A 912 74.01 -15.34 -4.01
CA ARG A 912 74.58 -13.99 -3.84
C ARG A 912 74.45 -13.14 -5.09
N GLU A 913 74.69 -13.69 -6.28
CA GLU A 913 74.51 -12.97 -7.53
C GLU A 913 73.05 -12.57 -7.75
N VAL A 914 72.08 -13.45 -7.49
CA VAL A 914 70.65 -13.11 -7.70
C VAL A 914 70.21 -11.97 -6.80
N PHE A 915 70.60 -11.96 -5.52
CA PHE A 915 70.23 -10.87 -4.60
C PHE A 915 70.93 -9.55 -4.95
N ILE A 916 72.22 -9.59 -5.29
CA ILE A 916 73.00 -8.39 -5.62
C ILE A 916 72.63 -7.84 -7.00
N ARG A 917 72.38 -8.70 -8.01
CA ARG A 917 71.83 -8.27 -9.31
C ARG A 917 70.46 -7.63 -9.12
N LEU A 918 69.50 -8.29 -8.48
CA LEU A 918 68.16 -7.71 -8.32
C LEU A 918 68.15 -6.40 -7.51
N GLN A 919 69.03 -6.23 -6.51
CA GLN A 919 69.19 -4.93 -5.82
C GLN A 919 69.89 -3.86 -6.67
N HIS A 920 70.88 -4.22 -7.48
CA HIS A 920 71.55 -3.28 -8.38
C HIS A 920 70.63 -2.88 -9.54
N GLU A 921 69.96 -3.84 -10.17
CA GLU A 921 69.01 -3.70 -11.27
C GLU A 921 67.81 -2.83 -10.87
N ASN A 922 67.17 -3.09 -9.72
CA ASN A 922 66.10 -2.21 -9.22
C ASN A 922 66.60 -0.78 -8.88
N LYS A 923 67.86 -0.61 -8.47
CA LYS A 923 68.43 0.72 -8.22
C LYS A 923 68.75 1.47 -9.52
N MET A 924 69.26 0.78 -10.53
CA MET A 924 69.55 1.36 -11.85
C MET A 924 68.27 1.68 -12.61
N LEU A 925 67.24 0.83 -12.55
CA LEU A 925 65.94 1.07 -13.18
C LEU A 925 65.22 2.31 -12.62
N ARG A 926 65.29 2.55 -11.30
CA ARG A 926 64.75 3.78 -10.68
C ARG A 926 65.46 5.03 -11.19
N LEU A 927 66.80 5.03 -11.15
CA LEU A 927 67.62 6.15 -11.63
C LEU A 927 67.45 6.42 -13.13
N GLN A 928 67.20 5.37 -13.94
CA GLN A 928 66.87 5.56 -15.36
C GLN A 928 65.50 6.21 -15.57
N GLN A 929 64.45 5.80 -14.83
CA GLN A 929 63.13 6.41 -15.00
C GLN A 929 63.12 7.88 -14.58
N GLU A 930 63.66 8.20 -13.40
CA GLU A 930 63.79 9.58 -12.91
C GLU A 930 64.64 10.46 -13.84
N GLY A 931 65.71 9.91 -14.44
CA GLY A 931 66.48 10.61 -15.47
C GLY A 931 65.65 10.93 -16.73
N THR A 932 64.97 9.93 -17.31
CA THR A 932 64.23 10.10 -18.58
C THR A 932 62.98 10.98 -18.49
N GLU A 933 62.39 11.16 -17.30
CA GLU A 933 61.29 12.13 -17.12
C GLU A 933 61.85 13.57 -16.99
N ASN A 934 62.96 13.77 -16.27
CA ASN A 934 63.59 15.08 -16.11
C ASN A 934 64.25 15.60 -17.40
N GLU A 935 65.03 14.77 -18.13
CA GLU A 935 65.63 15.15 -19.43
C GLU A 935 64.57 15.62 -20.44
N ARG A 936 63.35 15.09 -20.31
CA ARG A 936 62.23 15.41 -21.20
C ARG A 936 61.51 16.70 -20.83
N ILE A 937 61.49 17.05 -19.54
CA ILE A 937 61.03 18.37 -19.07
C ILE A 937 62.04 19.44 -19.52
N GLU A 938 63.34 19.22 -19.34
CA GLU A 938 64.41 20.13 -19.76
C GLU A 938 64.39 20.40 -21.28
N GLN A 939 64.25 19.35 -22.09
CA GLN A 939 64.09 19.50 -23.56
C GLN A 939 62.83 20.27 -23.97
N LEU A 940 61.71 20.12 -23.24
CA LEU A 940 60.48 20.87 -23.52
C LEU A 940 60.60 22.34 -23.07
N GLN A 941 61.26 22.60 -21.95
CA GLN A 941 61.55 23.96 -21.47
C GLN A 941 62.48 24.70 -22.46
N GLU A 942 63.52 24.06 -23.00
CA GLU A 942 64.39 24.68 -24.02
C GLU A 942 63.61 24.99 -25.31
N GLN A 943 62.76 24.07 -25.78
CA GLN A 943 61.91 24.32 -26.95
C GLN A 943 60.89 25.45 -26.71
N LEU A 944 60.33 25.54 -25.50
CA LEU A 944 59.43 26.62 -25.09
C LEU A 944 60.15 27.97 -25.11
N GLU A 945 61.40 28.05 -24.60
CA GLU A 945 62.22 29.26 -24.68
C GLU A 945 62.55 29.66 -26.12
N GLN A 946 62.98 28.71 -26.96
CA GLN A 946 63.30 28.99 -28.36
C GLN A 946 62.08 29.51 -29.14
N LYS A 947 60.88 28.97 -28.87
CA LYS A 947 59.61 29.44 -29.43
C LYS A 947 59.24 30.86 -28.94
N HIS A 948 59.36 31.15 -27.65
CA HIS A 948 59.11 32.49 -27.11
C HIS A 948 60.06 33.55 -27.69
N ARG A 949 61.37 33.24 -27.80
CA ARG A 949 62.35 34.16 -28.40
C ARG A 949 61.94 34.53 -29.83
N LYS A 950 61.55 33.54 -30.64
CA LYS A 950 61.10 33.75 -32.02
C LYS A 950 59.74 34.48 -32.13
N MET A 951 58.83 34.27 -31.18
CA MET A 951 57.58 35.03 -31.09
C MET A 951 57.86 36.51 -30.81
N ASN A 952 58.72 36.81 -29.82
CA ASN A 952 59.12 38.18 -29.48
C ASN A 952 59.84 38.88 -30.65
N GLU A 953 60.69 38.17 -31.39
CA GLU A 953 61.32 38.66 -32.63
C GLU A 953 60.25 39.08 -33.65
N LEU A 954 59.31 38.19 -33.97
CA LEU A 954 58.21 38.46 -34.91
C LEU A 954 57.30 39.62 -34.45
N GLU A 955 57.00 39.73 -33.16
CA GLU A 955 56.25 40.88 -32.60
C GLU A 955 57.00 42.20 -32.78
N THR A 956 58.32 42.23 -32.56
CA THR A 956 59.11 43.44 -32.78
C THR A 956 59.18 43.84 -34.26
N GLU A 957 59.30 42.88 -35.18
CA GLU A 957 59.18 43.15 -36.62
C GLU A 957 57.77 43.61 -37.01
N GLN A 958 56.73 43.04 -36.41
CA GLN A 958 55.34 43.43 -36.65
C GLN A 958 55.10 44.89 -36.23
N ARG A 959 55.66 45.33 -35.09
CA ARG A 959 55.60 46.73 -34.64
C ARG A 959 56.34 47.66 -35.61
N LEU A 960 57.57 47.32 -36.00
CA LEU A 960 58.35 48.11 -36.96
C LEU A 960 57.65 48.21 -38.34
N SER A 961 56.97 47.15 -38.77
CA SER A 961 56.18 47.14 -40.01
C SER A 961 54.93 48.02 -39.91
N LYS A 962 54.26 48.04 -38.75
CA LYS A 962 53.14 48.96 -38.44
C LYS A 962 53.59 50.43 -38.42
N GLU A 963 54.75 50.73 -37.83
CA GLU A 963 55.37 52.07 -37.87
C GLU A 963 55.71 52.48 -39.32
N ARG A 964 56.28 51.57 -40.12
CA ARG A 964 56.61 51.81 -41.53
C ARG A 964 55.40 52.06 -42.43
N ILE A 965 54.27 51.40 -42.14
CA ILE A 965 52.97 51.67 -42.79
C ILE A 965 52.50 53.10 -42.47
N GLY A 966 52.64 53.57 -41.23
CA GLY A 966 52.34 54.95 -40.84
C GLY A 966 53.22 55.98 -41.57
N GLU A 967 54.53 55.74 -41.66
CA GLU A 967 55.45 56.59 -42.43
C GLU A 967 55.04 56.70 -43.91
N LEU A 968 54.70 55.57 -44.54
CA LEU A 968 54.27 55.52 -45.94
C LEU A 968 52.91 56.20 -46.16
N GLN A 969 51.96 56.03 -45.23
CA GLN A 969 50.67 56.72 -45.26
C GLN A 969 50.83 58.24 -45.17
N GLN A 970 51.68 58.75 -44.28
CA GLN A 970 51.95 60.19 -44.19
C GLN A 970 52.62 60.72 -45.47
N GLN A 971 53.60 59.99 -46.02
CA GLN A 971 54.25 60.36 -47.30
C GLN A 971 53.26 60.38 -48.47
N ILE A 972 52.30 59.45 -48.51
CA ILE A 972 51.21 59.42 -49.50
C ILE A 972 50.28 60.62 -49.32
N GLU A 973 49.91 60.96 -48.08
CA GLU A 973 49.03 62.10 -47.79
C GLU A 973 49.70 63.44 -48.15
N ASP A 974 50.99 63.61 -47.84
CA ASP A 974 51.79 64.79 -48.16
C ASP A 974 52.03 64.94 -49.68
N LEU A 975 52.23 63.82 -50.39
CA LEU A 975 52.27 63.79 -51.85
C LEU A 975 50.91 64.13 -52.48
N GLN A 976 49.79 63.68 -51.89
CA GLN A 976 48.44 64.03 -52.33
C GLN A 976 48.16 65.53 -52.15
N LYS A 977 48.47 66.10 -50.97
CA LYS A 977 48.38 67.55 -50.72
C LYS A 977 49.24 68.35 -51.72
N SER A 978 50.49 67.93 -51.93
CA SER A 978 51.41 68.54 -52.90
C SER A 978 50.87 68.49 -54.34
N LEU A 979 50.18 67.41 -54.72
CA LEU A 979 49.55 67.28 -56.04
C LEU A 979 48.30 68.17 -56.17
N GLN A 980 47.58 68.40 -55.06
CA GLN A 980 46.39 69.24 -54.99
C GLN A 980 46.74 70.73 -55.08
N GLU A 981 47.81 71.18 -54.39
CA GLU A 981 48.29 72.57 -54.45
C GLU A 981 48.82 72.96 -55.85
N GLN A 982 49.45 72.03 -56.57
CA GLN A 982 49.90 72.25 -57.96
C GLN A 982 48.74 72.36 -58.96
N GLY A 983 47.49 72.03 -58.58
CA GLY A 983 46.30 72.06 -59.45
C GLY A 983 45.86 73.45 -59.95
N SER A 984 46.66 74.50 -59.74
CA SER A 984 46.32 75.89 -60.06
C SER A 984 47.15 76.53 -61.19
N LYS A 985 48.32 75.98 -61.57
CA LYS A 985 49.18 76.56 -62.64
C LYS A 985 50.01 75.53 -63.42
N SER A 986 49.89 75.58 -64.74
CA SER A 986 50.80 74.99 -65.75
C SER A 986 50.94 73.46 -65.76
N GLU A 987 50.28 72.81 -66.72
CA GLU A 987 50.60 71.41 -67.07
C GLU A 987 52.03 71.30 -67.60
N GLY A 988 52.82 70.39 -67.02
CA GLY A 988 54.21 70.11 -67.37
C GLY A 988 54.78 69.01 -66.48
N GLU A 989 55.83 68.32 -66.97
CA GLU A 989 56.36 67.03 -66.47
C GLU A 989 56.36 66.75 -64.95
N SER A 990 56.50 67.78 -64.11
CA SER A 990 56.51 67.67 -62.65
C SER A 990 55.31 66.89 -62.11
N SER A 991 54.09 67.19 -62.58
CA SER A 991 52.87 66.51 -62.11
C SER A 991 52.85 65.02 -62.49
N SER A 992 53.38 64.66 -63.67
CA SER A 992 53.54 63.26 -64.09
C SER A 992 54.51 62.51 -63.17
N LYS A 993 55.66 63.12 -62.86
CA LYS A 993 56.69 62.53 -61.99
C LYS A 993 56.21 62.42 -60.53
N LEU A 994 55.31 63.29 -60.08
CA LEU A 994 54.64 63.18 -58.78
C LEU A 994 53.59 62.06 -58.75
N LYS A 995 52.77 61.89 -59.80
CA LYS A 995 51.82 60.77 -59.90
C LYS A 995 52.52 59.41 -59.88
N GLN A 996 53.57 59.23 -60.67
CA GLN A 996 54.36 57.98 -60.64
C GLN A 996 54.98 57.68 -59.27
N LYS A 997 55.41 58.72 -58.52
CA LYS A 997 55.88 58.52 -57.14
C LYS A 997 54.75 58.11 -56.21
N LEU A 998 53.59 58.78 -56.28
CA LEU A 998 52.43 58.45 -55.45
C LEU A 998 51.99 57.00 -55.68
N GLU A 999 51.91 56.57 -56.94
CA GLU A 999 51.56 55.21 -57.37
C GLU A 999 52.56 54.17 -56.83
N ALA A 1000 53.87 54.41 -57.00
CA ALA A 1000 54.92 53.54 -56.46
C ALA A 1000 55.04 53.53 -54.92
N HIS A 1001 54.55 54.56 -54.22
CA HIS A 1001 54.42 54.54 -52.76
C HIS A 1001 53.16 53.79 -52.31
N MET A 1002 52.06 53.86 -53.06
CA MET A 1002 50.84 53.07 -52.80
C MET A 1002 51.07 51.57 -53.02
N GLU A 1003 51.80 51.19 -54.09
CA GLU A 1003 52.20 49.80 -54.36
C GLU A 1003 53.01 49.20 -53.19
N LYS A 1004 54.03 49.94 -52.72
CA LYS A 1004 54.82 49.57 -51.53
C LYS A 1004 54.02 49.57 -50.24
N LEU A 1005 53.03 50.45 -50.08
CA LEU A 1005 52.13 50.40 -48.93
C LEU A 1005 51.35 49.08 -48.91
N THR A 1006 50.85 48.63 -50.06
CA THR A 1006 50.13 47.34 -50.16
C THR A 1006 51.05 46.13 -49.98
N GLU A 1007 52.27 46.15 -50.52
CA GLU A 1007 53.30 45.12 -50.32
C GLU A 1007 53.62 44.92 -48.83
N VAL A 1008 53.89 46.00 -48.09
CA VAL A 1008 54.16 45.95 -46.64
C VAL A 1008 52.91 45.58 -45.83
N HIS A 1009 51.70 45.88 -46.32
CA HIS A 1009 50.46 45.43 -45.68
C HIS A 1009 50.25 43.92 -45.79
N GLU A 1010 50.55 43.34 -46.96
CA GLU A 1010 50.53 41.88 -47.14
C GLU A 1010 51.61 41.17 -46.30
N GLU A 1011 52.82 41.72 -46.21
CA GLU A 1011 53.86 41.18 -45.32
C GLU A 1011 53.42 41.25 -43.84
N LEU A 1012 52.82 42.36 -43.42
CA LEU A 1012 52.31 42.51 -42.07
C LEU A 1012 51.24 41.47 -41.73
N GLN A 1013 50.29 41.23 -42.64
CA GLN A 1013 49.24 40.23 -42.44
C GLN A 1013 49.84 38.82 -42.33
N LYS A 1014 50.72 38.42 -43.25
CA LYS A 1014 51.39 37.10 -43.24
C LYS A 1014 52.22 36.89 -41.96
N LYS A 1015 52.86 37.94 -41.43
CA LYS A 1015 53.58 37.89 -40.14
C LYS A 1015 52.63 37.80 -38.94
N GLN A 1016 51.45 38.40 -39.00
CA GLN A 1016 50.46 38.26 -37.92
C GLN A 1016 49.82 36.87 -37.89
N GLU A 1017 49.47 36.31 -39.05
CA GLU A 1017 49.02 34.91 -39.20
C GLU A 1017 50.06 33.94 -38.60
N LEU A 1018 51.36 34.14 -38.85
CA LEU A 1018 52.43 33.33 -38.25
C LEU A 1018 52.56 33.44 -36.72
N ILE A 1019 52.14 34.55 -36.11
CA ILE A 1019 52.16 34.71 -34.64
C ILE A 1019 50.95 33.98 -34.05
N GLU A 1020 49.78 34.13 -34.67
CA GLU A 1020 48.54 33.46 -34.26
C GLU A 1020 48.65 31.91 -34.36
N ASP A 1021 49.39 31.39 -35.36
CA ASP A 1021 49.75 29.96 -35.48
C ASP A 1021 50.73 29.46 -34.40
N LEU A 1022 51.62 30.32 -33.86
CA LEU A 1022 52.61 29.94 -32.84
C LEU A 1022 52.05 30.00 -31.40
N GLN A 1023 51.03 30.83 -31.17
CA GLN A 1023 50.34 30.99 -29.88
C GLN A 1023 49.82 29.67 -29.25
N PRO A 1024 49.10 28.78 -29.97
CA PRO A 1024 48.60 27.53 -29.39
C PRO A 1024 49.72 26.53 -29.06
N ASP A 1025 50.77 26.50 -29.89
CA ASP A 1025 51.95 25.63 -29.73
C ASP A 1025 52.71 25.94 -28.44
N ILE A 1026 52.88 27.24 -28.14
CA ILE A 1026 53.48 27.73 -26.89
C ILE A 1026 52.58 27.40 -25.69
N SER A 1027 51.28 27.68 -25.80
CA SER A 1027 50.30 27.42 -24.73
C SER A 1027 50.22 25.94 -24.37
N GLN A 1028 50.20 25.06 -25.38
CA GLN A 1028 50.15 23.61 -25.19
C GLN A 1028 51.44 23.07 -24.55
N ASN A 1029 52.62 23.55 -24.95
CA ASN A 1029 53.88 23.11 -24.35
C ASN A 1029 54.03 23.60 -22.90
N ALA A 1030 53.63 24.84 -22.59
CA ALA A 1030 53.63 25.35 -21.22
C ALA A 1030 52.69 24.56 -20.30
N GLN A 1031 51.47 24.25 -20.75
CA GLN A 1031 50.54 23.39 -20.02
C GLN A 1031 51.15 21.99 -19.79
N LYS A 1032 51.77 21.41 -20.81
CA LYS A 1032 52.34 20.05 -20.75
C LYS A 1032 53.56 19.93 -19.83
N ILE A 1033 54.36 21.00 -19.72
CA ILE A 1033 55.44 21.10 -18.72
C ILE A 1033 54.81 21.11 -17.31
N SER A 1034 53.80 21.94 -17.07
CA SER A 1034 53.11 21.99 -15.76
C SER A 1034 52.42 20.67 -15.39
N GLU A 1035 51.82 19.96 -16.36
CA GLU A 1035 51.24 18.62 -16.16
C GLU A 1035 52.31 17.57 -15.79
N LEU A 1036 53.50 17.63 -16.40
CA LEU A 1036 54.61 16.73 -16.08
C LEU A 1036 55.25 17.06 -14.72
N GLU A 1037 55.45 18.34 -14.40
CA GLU A 1037 55.95 18.80 -13.11
C GLU A 1037 54.99 18.41 -11.97
N ALA A 1038 53.68 18.60 -12.15
CA ALA A 1038 52.66 18.16 -11.21
C ALA A 1038 52.60 16.63 -11.06
N ALA A 1039 52.79 15.87 -12.15
CA ALA A 1039 52.88 14.41 -12.09
C ALA A 1039 54.14 13.93 -11.35
N LEU A 1040 55.27 14.61 -11.54
CA LEU A 1040 56.53 14.33 -10.85
C LEU A 1040 56.38 14.61 -9.34
N GLN A 1041 55.88 15.80 -8.97
CA GLN A 1041 55.62 16.18 -7.58
C GLN A 1041 54.63 15.20 -6.92
N LYS A 1042 53.56 14.80 -7.62
CA LYS A 1042 52.60 13.83 -7.10
C LYS A 1042 53.23 12.45 -6.86
N LYS A 1043 54.07 11.94 -7.77
CA LYS A 1043 54.85 10.70 -7.52
C LYS A 1043 55.75 10.85 -6.31
N ASP A 1044 56.36 12.02 -6.12
CA ASP A 1044 57.25 12.32 -4.99
C ASP A 1044 56.48 12.36 -3.66
N GLU A 1045 55.26 12.89 -3.65
CA GLU A 1045 54.33 12.88 -2.51
C GLU A 1045 53.76 11.48 -2.22
N ASP A 1046 53.33 10.74 -3.24
CA ASP A 1046 52.90 9.34 -3.12
C ASP A 1046 54.05 8.43 -2.64
N MET A 1047 55.28 8.68 -3.06
CA MET A 1047 56.47 7.96 -2.60
C MET A 1047 56.83 8.31 -1.15
N LYS A 1048 56.76 9.59 -0.74
CA LYS A 1048 56.90 10.00 0.67
C LYS A 1048 55.80 9.38 1.53
N ALA A 1049 54.55 9.37 1.08
CA ALA A 1049 53.45 8.72 1.76
C ALA A 1049 53.62 7.19 1.84
N MET A 1050 54.23 6.56 0.83
CA MET A 1050 54.61 5.14 0.88
C MET A 1050 55.73 4.90 1.91
N GLU A 1051 56.76 5.75 1.95
CA GLU A 1051 57.84 5.66 2.95
C GLU A 1051 57.35 5.92 4.37
N GLU A 1052 56.41 6.84 4.59
CA GLU A 1052 55.79 7.07 5.89
C GLU A 1052 54.91 5.88 6.32
N ARG A 1053 54.16 5.26 5.40
CA ARG A 1053 53.46 4.00 5.68
C ARG A 1053 54.44 2.88 6.01
N TYR A 1054 55.56 2.76 5.27
CA TYR A 1054 56.60 1.78 5.56
C TYR A 1054 57.31 2.05 6.90
N LYS A 1055 57.56 3.31 7.26
CA LYS A 1055 57.99 3.72 8.62
C LYS A 1055 56.96 3.26 9.63
N MET A 1056 55.68 3.60 9.48
CA MET A 1056 54.61 3.17 10.40
C MET A 1056 54.53 1.65 10.53
N TYR A 1057 54.75 0.87 9.47
CA TYR A 1057 54.77 -0.60 9.57
C TYR A 1057 56.06 -1.12 10.24
N LEU A 1058 57.23 -0.55 9.94
CA LEU A 1058 58.50 -0.86 10.63
C LEU A 1058 58.53 -0.36 12.08
N GLU A 1059 57.70 0.61 12.43
CA GLU A 1059 57.57 1.20 13.77
C GLU A 1059 56.51 0.45 14.59
N LYS A 1060 55.39 0.02 13.97
CA LYS A 1060 54.50 -1.00 14.54
C LYS A 1060 55.25 -2.31 14.79
N ALA A 1061 56.05 -2.79 13.83
CA ALA A 1061 56.88 -3.97 14.01
C ALA A 1061 57.92 -3.78 15.12
N ARG A 1062 58.63 -2.65 15.17
CA ARG A 1062 59.56 -2.33 16.27
C ARG A 1062 58.86 -2.14 17.62
N ASN A 1063 57.61 -1.69 17.65
CA ASN A 1063 56.83 -1.60 18.88
C ASN A 1063 56.33 -2.98 19.35
N VAL A 1064 55.95 -3.88 18.44
CA VAL A 1064 55.67 -5.30 18.76
C VAL A 1064 56.92 -6.03 19.26
N ILE A 1065 58.11 -5.70 18.73
CA ILE A 1065 59.39 -6.23 19.23
C ILE A 1065 59.74 -5.60 20.60
N LYS A 1066 59.53 -4.29 20.79
CA LYS A 1066 59.74 -3.61 22.09
C LYS A 1066 58.79 -4.09 23.20
N THR A 1067 57.57 -4.54 22.88
CA THR A 1067 56.65 -5.10 23.88
C THR A 1067 56.95 -6.55 24.26
N LEU A 1068 58.03 -7.16 23.71
CA LEU A 1068 58.52 -8.48 24.08
C LEU A 1068 59.79 -8.46 24.97
N ASP A 1069 60.34 -7.29 25.33
CA ASP A 1069 61.39 -7.16 26.36
C ASP A 1069 60.78 -6.66 27.70
N PRO A 1070 60.71 -7.48 28.76
CA PRO A 1070 59.92 -7.15 29.96
C PRO A 1070 60.41 -6.00 30.86
N LYS A 1071 61.49 -5.28 30.52
CA LYS A 1071 62.26 -4.50 31.52
C LYS A 1071 62.24 -2.97 31.41
N LEU A 1072 61.84 -2.34 30.31
CA LEU A 1072 62.01 -0.88 30.13
C LEU A 1072 60.89 -0.16 29.34
N ASN A 1073 59.83 0.31 30.02
CA ASN A 1073 59.31 1.68 29.82
C ASN A 1073 58.26 2.14 30.86
N PRO A 1074 58.14 3.45 31.16
CA PRO A 1074 57.37 3.97 32.30
C PRO A 1074 55.89 4.31 32.00
N ALA A 1075 55.13 3.41 31.35
CA ALA A 1075 53.69 3.62 31.08
C ALA A 1075 52.75 3.18 32.23
N SER A 1076 53.28 2.95 33.43
CA SER A 1076 52.60 2.16 34.47
C SER A 1076 51.49 2.87 35.24
N ALA A 1077 51.46 4.21 35.29
CA ALA A 1077 50.51 4.96 36.13
C ALA A 1077 49.10 5.04 35.50
N GLU A 1078 49.04 5.45 34.23
CA GLU A 1078 47.78 5.67 33.51
C GLU A 1078 47.07 4.34 33.19
N ILE A 1079 47.86 3.31 32.83
CA ILE A 1079 47.36 1.93 32.66
C ILE A 1079 46.84 1.35 33.98
N MET A 1080 47.41 1.71 35.14
CA MET A 1080 46.85 1.30 36.44
C MET A 1080 45.50 1.96 36.73
N LEU A 1081 45.31 3.23 36.36
CA LEU A 1081 44.03 3.92 36.55
C LEU A 1081 42.93 3.30 35.67
N LEU A 1082 43.23 3.07 34.39
CA LEU A 1082 42.31 2.43 33.45
C LEU A 1082 41.99 0.97 33.85
N ARG A 1083 42.99 0.18 34.30
CA ARG A 1083 42.74 -1.17 34.83
C ARG A 1083 41.91 -1.16 36.10
N LYS A 1084 42.05 -0.16 36.97
CA LYS A 1084 41.20 -0.01 38.17
C LYS A 1084 39.74 0.25 37.79
N GLN A 1085 39.50 1.13 36.82
CA GLN A 1085 38.15 1.40 36.30
C GLN A 1085 37.54 0.18 35.58
N LEU A 1086 38.35 -0.55 34.79
CA LEU A 1086 37.90 -1.79 34.14
C LEU A 1086 37.50 -2.85 35.18
N ALA A 1087 38.37 -3.12 36.16
CA ALA A 1087 38.10 -4.08 37.25
C ALA A 1087 37.02 -3.65 38.26
N GLU A 1088 36.48 -2.43 38.14
CA GLU A 1088 35.32 -1.94 38.86
C GLU A 1088 34.04 -2.10 38.02
N LYS A 1089 34.12 -1.91 36.69
CA LYS A 1089 33.05 -2.23 35.74
C LYS A 1089 32.82 -3.74 35.61
N GLU A 1090 33.89 -4.53 35.52
CA GLU A 1090 33.84 -6.00 35.47
C GLU A 1090 33.16 -6.57 36.72
N ARG A 1091 33.54 -6.12 37.93
CA ARG A 1091 32.83 -6.51 39.17
C ARG A 1091 31.37 -6.06 39.20
N ARG A 1092 31.03 -4.92 38.58
CA ARG A 1092 29.63 -4.48 38.47
C ARG A 1092 28.83 -5.40 37.54
N ILE A 1093 29.45 -5.90 36.48
CA ILE A 1093 28.88 -6.91 35.57
C ILE A 1093 28.73 -8.25 36.28
N GLU A 1094 29.76 -8.76 36.97
CA GLU A 1094 29.68 -10.01 37.75
C GLU A 1094 28.55 -9.98 38.79
N ILE A 1095 28.36 -8.86 39.50
CA ILE A 1095 27.25 -8.68 40.45
C ILE A 1095 25.91 -8.78 39.72
N LEU A 1096 25.70 -8.01 38.64
CA LEU A 1096 24.46 -8.02 37.87
C LEU A 1096 24.17 -9.38 37.19
N GLU A 1097 25.20 -10.10 36.75
CA GLU A 1097 25.08 -11.47 36.23
C GLU A 1097 24.72 -12.46 37.34
N SER A 1098 25.24 -12.27 38.56
CA SER A 1098 24.86 -13.08 39.72
C SER A 1098 23.41 -12.82 40.15
N GLU A 1099 22.97 -11.56 40.15
CA GLU A 1099 21.58 -11.16 40.42
C GLU A 1099 20.64 -11.69 39.33
N CYS A 1100 21.04 -11.63 38.05
CA CYS A 1100 20.30 -12.23 36.95
C CYS A 1100 20.21 -13.77 37.05
N LYS A 1101 21.28 -14.44 37.50
CA LYS A 1101 21.26 -15.89 37.81
C LYS A 1101 20.34 -16.21 38.98
N VAL A 1102 20.35 -15.42 40.05
CA VAL A 1102 19.45 -15.61 41.20
C VAL A 1102 17.99 -15.33 40.81
N ALA A 1103 17.72 -14.33 39.98
CA ALA A 1103 16.39 -14.06 39.45
C ALA A 1103 15.89 -15.20 38.55
N LYS A 1104 16.72 -15.72 37.64
CA LYS A 1104 16.41 -16.90 36.82
C LYS A 1104 16.24 -18.18 37.63
N LEU A 1105 17.00 -18.33 38.72
CA LEU A 1105 16.81 -19.44 39.67
C LEU A 1105 15.50 -19.30 40.45
N ARG A 1106 15.09 -18.10 40.86
CA ARG A 1106 13.78 -17.86 41.49
C ARG A 1106 12.63 -18.10 40.52
N ASP A 1107 12.70 -17.59 39.29
CA ASP A 1107 11.71 -17.86 38.25
C ASP A 1107 11.59 -19.37 37.93
N TYR A 1108 12.72 -20.08 37.89
CA TYR A 1108 12.72 -21.54 37.75
C TYR A 1108 12.20 -22.27 39.00
N GLU A 1109 12.50 -21.78 40.20
CA GLU A 1109 12.00 -22.32 41.47
C GLU A 1109 10.50 -22.07 41.65
N GLU A 1110 9.98 -20.91 41.24
CA GLU A 1110 8.54 -20.61 41.16
C GLU A 1110 7.85 -21.49 40.12
N LYS A 1111 8.43 -21.68 38.94
CA LYS A 1111 7.90 -22.62 37.92
C LYS A 1111 7.93 -24.07 38.39
N LEU A 1112 8.94 -24.47 39.18
CA LEU A 1112 8.98 -25.77 39.85
C LEU A 1112 7.97 -25.86 41.00
N ILE A 1113 7.73 -24.80 41.77
CA ILE A 1113 6.72 -24.74 42.82
C ILE A 1113 5.33 -24.83 42.22
N VAL A 1114 5.02 -24.08 41.16
CA VAL A 1114 3.75 -24.15 40.41
C VAL A 1114 3.57 -25.53 39.81
N SER A 1115 4.60 -26.12 39.18
CA SER A 1115 4.56 -27.49 38.66
C SER A 1115 4.37 -28.53 39.78
N ALA A 1116 5.00 -28.34 40.94
CA ALA A 1116 4.84 -29.22 42.10
C ALA A 1116 3.45 -29.08 42.75
N TRP A 1117 2.89 -27.87 42.81
CA TRP A 1117 1.51 -27.64 43.24
C TRP A 1117 0.51 -28.22 42.26
N TYR A 1118 0.72 -28.05 40.95
CA TYR A 1118 -0.10 -28.66 39.90
C TYR A 1118 -0.07 -30.20 39.99
N ASN A 1119 1.12 -30.80 40.00
CA ASN A 1119 1.30 -32.25 40.14
C ASN A 1119 0.75 -32.79 41.48
N LYS A 1120 0.86 -32.03 42.57
CA LYS A 1120 0.32 -32.40 43.89
C LYS A 1120 -1.20 -32.21 43.97
N SER A 1121 -1.77 -31.24 43.25
CA SER A 1121 -3.22 -31.07 43.07
C SER A 1121 -3.78 -32.21 42.22
N LEU A 1122 -3.10 -32.59 41.14
CA LEU A 1122 -3.37 -33.80 40.35
C LEU A 1122 -3.27 -35.07 41.21
N ALA A 1123 -2.26 -35.18 42.08
CA ALA A 1123 -2.14 -36.29 43.02
C ALA A 1123 -3.26 -36.30 44.07
N PHE A 1124 -3.74 -35.14 44.53
CA PHE A 1124 -4.90 -35.04 45.42
C PHE A 1124 -6.23 -35.32 44.71
N GLN A 1125 -6.40 -34.91 43.45
CA GLN A 1125 -7.52 -35.32 42.61
C GLN A 1125 -7.49 -36.83 42.40
N LYS A 1126 -6.32 -37.40 42.09
CA LYS A 1126 -6.15 -38.84 41.88
C LYS A 1126 -6.41 -39.64 43.15
N LEU A 1127 -5.85 -39.24 44.31
CA LEU A 1127 -6.20 -39.82 45.62
C LEU A 1127 -7.68 -39.61 45.97
N GLY A 1128 -8.28 -38.50 45.55
CA GLY A 1128 -9.71 -38.22 45.71
C GLY A 1128 -10.60 -39.03 44.75
N MET A 1129 -10.08 -39.54 43.64
CA MET A 1129 -10.73 -40.49 42.75
C MET A 1129 -10.53 -41.92 43.25
N GLU A 1130 -9.31 -42.30 43.64
CA GLU A 1130 -8.97 -43.59 44.25
C GLU A 1130 -9.74 -43.81 45.56
N SER A 1131 -9.87 -42.78 46.41
CA SER A 1131 -10.73 -42.82 47.60
C SER A 1131 -12.21 -43.04 47.27
N ARG A 1132 -12.73 -42.41 46.20
CA ARG A 1132 -14.11 -42.62 45.73
C ARG A 1132 -14.31 -43.99 45.07
N LEU A 1133 -13.30 -44.55 44.40
CA LEU A 1133 -13.31 -45.90 43.84
C LEU A 1133 -13.23 -46.97 44.94
N VAL A 1134 -12.39 -46.79 45.95
CA VAL A 1134 -12.30 -47.69 47.13
C VAL A 1134 -13.58 -47.63 47.96
N SER A 1135 -14.20 -46.46 48.09
CA SER A 1135 -15.50 -46.29 48.75
C SER A 1135 -16.65 -47.03 48.03
N GLY A 1136 -16.47 -47.41 46.76
CA GLY A 1136 -17.47 -48.15 45.98
C GLY A 1136 -17.36 -49.67 46.07
N ALA A 1137 -16.32 -50.25 46.70
CA ALA A 1137 -15.94 -51.64 46.43
C ALA A 1137 -15.39 -52.48 47.61
N SER A 1138 -16.03 -52.46 48.79
CA SER A 1138 -16.25 -53.71 49.55
C SER A 1138 -17.17 -53.51 50.76
N ALA A 1139 -18.11 -54.43 50.98
CA ALA A 1139 -18.96 -54.46 52.16
C ALA A 1139 -19.01 -55.88 52.77
N CYS A 1140 -18.18 -56.14 53.78
CA CYS A 1140 -18.45 -57.10 54.87
C CYS A 1140 -17.26 -57.21 55.84
N LYS A 1141 -17.56 -57.13 57.16
CA LYS A 1141 -16.83 -57.77 58.28
C LYS A 1141 -15.38 -57.30 58.57
N ASP A 1142 -14.93 -57.12 59.81
CA ASP A 1142 -15.55 -57.30 61.14
C ASP A 1142 -15.07 -56.22 62.14
N SER A 1143 -15.61 -56.24 63.37
CA SER A 1143 -15.41 -55.21 64.40
C SER A 1143 -14.06 -55.25 65.14
N VAL A 1144 -13.52 -54.07 65.52
CA VAL A 1144 -13.27 -53.65 66.92
C VAL A 1144 -12.73 -52.21 66.98
N ALA A 1145 -12.97 -51.53 68.12
CA ALA A 1145 -12.87 -50.08 68.32
C ALA A 1145 -11.48 -49.40 68.17
N ALA A 1146 -11.48 -48.20 67.58
CA ALA A 1146 -10.60 -47.08 67.96
C ALA A 1146 -11.23 -45.70 67.56
N ALA A 1147 -10.81 -44.63 68.25
CA ALA A 1147 -11.37 -43.27 68.25
C ALA A 1147 -11.70 -42.60 66.88
N PRO A 1148 -12.68 -41.67 66.82
CA PRO A 1148 -13.06 -40.99 65.58
C PRO A 1148 -11.97 -40.04 65.06
N ALA A 1149 -11.85 -39.98 63.73
CA ALA A 1149 -10.88 -39.12 63.04
C ALA A 1149 -11.16 -37.63 63.29
N ARG A 1150 -10.10 -36.88 63.65
CA ARG A 1150 -10.18 -35.41 63.83
C ARG A 1150 -10.24 -34.71 62.47
N SER A 1151 -11.06 -33.67 62.35
CA SER A 1151 -11.20 -32.91 61.11
C SER A 1151 -9.94 -32.10 60.76
N PHE A 1152 -9.82 -31.75 59.48
CA PHE A 1152 -8.69 -31.06 58.85
C PHE A 1152 -8.15 -29.85 59.65
N LEU A 1153 -9.04 -29.00 60.18
CA LEU A 1153 -8.69 -27.82 60.99
C LEU A 1153 -7.94 -28.16 62.29
N ALA A 1154 -8.24 -29.30 62.93
CA ALA A 1154 -7.53 -29.74 64.13
C ALA A 1154 -6.11 -30.24 63.80
N GLN A 1155 -5.91 -30.80 62.60
CA GLN A 1155 -4.61 -31.23 62.09
C GLN A 1155 -3.75 -30.02 61.70
N GLN A 1156 -4.36 -29.01 61.05
CA GLN A 1156 -3.71 -27.75 60.66
C GLN A 1156 -3.20 -26.97 61.89
N ARG A 1157 -4.00 -26.86 62.96
CA ARG A 1157 -3.59 -26.24 64.24
C ARG A 1157 -2.38 -26.94 64.89
N HIS A 1158 -2.21 -28.25 64.68
CA HIS A 1158 -1.09 -29.00 65.25
C HIS A 1158 0.24 -28.68 64.57
N ILE A 1159 0.22 -28.42 63.25
CA ILE A 1159 1.39 -28.05 62.45
C ILE A 1159 1.91 -26.66 62.83
N THR A 1160 1.00 -25.70 63.04
CA THR A 1160 1.34 -24.32 63.46
C THR A 1160 2.04 -24.31 64.83
N ASN A 1161 1.61 -25.16 65.78
CA ASN A 1161 2.24 -25.25 67.09
C ASN A 1161 3.63 -25.91 67.05
N THR A 1162 3.86 -26.90 66.17
CA THR A 1162 5.20 -27.51 66.04
C THR A 1162 6.29 -26.56 65.53
N ARG A 1163 5.93 -25.47 64.84
CA ARG A 1163 6.90 -24.44 64.40
C ARG A 1163 7.33 -23.45 65.49
N ARG A 1164 6.75 -23.49 66.70
CA ARG A 1164 7.10 -22.56 67.80
C ARG A 1164 8.22 -23.06 68.75
N ASN A 1165 8.63 -24.33 68.66
CA ASN A 1165 9.55 -24.96 69.63
C ASN A 1165 10.93 -25.34 69.05
N LEU A 1166 11.55 -24.48 68.26
CA LEU A 1166 12.96 -24.59 67.88
C LEU A 1166 13.69 -23.26 68.12
N SER A 1167 14.47 -23.19 69.20
CA SER A 1167 15.28 -22.02 69.54
C SER A 1167 16.71 -22.15 69.01
N VAL A 1168 17.17 -21.14 68.27
CA VAL A 1168 18.57 -21.00 67.86
C VAL A 1168 19.25 -20.01 68.80
N LYS A 1169 20.36 -20.42 69.43
CA LYS A 1169 21.18 -19.54 70.27
C LYS A 1169 22.11 -18.68 69.39
N VAL A 1170 22.21 -17.40 69.70
CA VAL A 1170 23.15 -16.46 69.09
C VAL A 1170 24.33 -16.23 70.05
N PRO A 1171 25.58 -16.50 69.64
CA PRO A 1171 26.78 -15.97 70.29
C PRO A 1171 27.00 -14.49 69.94
N ALA A 1172 27.60 -13.72 70.84
CA ALA A 1172 27.77 -12.28 70.69
C ALA A 1172 28.93 -11.90 69.75
N ALA A 1173 28.89 -10.67 69.22
CA ALA A 1173 29.97 -10.05 68.47
C ALA A 1173 31.08 -9.49 69.38
N ALA A 1174 32.29 -9.36 68.81
CA ALA A 1174 33.42 -8.60 69.35
C ALA A 1174 34.14 -7.87 68.20
N SER A 1175 34.90 -6.83 68.53
CA SER A 1175 35.67 -5.98 67.61
C SER A 1175 36.92 -6.72 67.06
N ASP A 1176 37.64 -6.25 66.03
CA ASP A 1176 37.87 -4.87 65.53
C ASP A 1176 37.60 -4.69 64.02
#